data_AF-A0A960TJ04-F1
#
_entry.id   AF-A0A960TJ04-F1
#
_cell.length_a   1.000
_cell.length_b   1.000
_cell.length_c   1.000
_cell.angle_alpha   90.00
_cell.angle_beta   90.00
_cell.angle_gamma   90.00
#
_symmetry.space_group_name_H-M   'P 1'
#
loop_
_entity.id
_entity.type
_entity.pdbx_description
1 polymer ?
#
loop_
_entity_poly.entity_id
_entity_poly.type
_entity_poly.pdbx_seq_one_letter_code
_entity_poly.pdbx_strand_id
1 'polypeptide(L)'
;MFPEELTWKKISLKIQNTRVKREVKAHPVSIFESMMKSIHTGSNLWSHFPYSFHCKSIGFHSRIKESDSYEIEVVFPDLQEAILEKWKRHAENFFSNPSERNFQLLDISSIETCNVNKLKAHYPYRGQDEICLNFPIPFAFRYQKDRPKGYLSREIFLESIQIRFERFFQINKENFNWKLPFDVLSYYWNFGDIKHDSLSQAGTVKFIKGCHGPLYLRGNLEEIYPYILICSDIHLGSKLSNSQGYFHFHPDSLGFFSVFFPDKKRILESVNYVMQNYDSAAETLYHGDHSPHPDEHLSEIIEKEIKEESYLPAPSKAFRILKSDQSSRIVEQFHYKDLIVLQYLLRTVTKTFDKIMDTSSIGFRKGYSVKNAIEMIGSAVKEGFHYVIETDIEDFFPSIHLNTLKDLLSNYVPKKDKKLLHLLIKFLDNPYILDGKECNRDKGISQGSPISPILANIYLDSFDESMHREGVRLIRYADDMVILTKTKEMAENILEFAKSKLDHLFLHLKEKKTSIKKISDGFLFLGMKFPLEETNLWKTEEYRKPLFISEPFLFLGTNGDAVTIKKKDKVINTIPIRRISEILFLENSVFSTSFIRKCSENHVPITLTLGSGYHINTICPDSKKYFDIESNHSILFRSLSDTDRLLFAREIAICKVKNYITFFKSRYFKENNTLINQLESGLKNMEEATSPQQLRGFEGSLSRKTFQQLNRYIENEKFHIKKREREKPDSINSLLNFGYYLLYSRINASIRSVGLNPYLGFLHSPEDRYESLVADMEELFRVFVDRFIIKILNLKVITEKDFQETNKGFYLNQVGKKKFLNHWEGEMSKKMGNTHLSIKENIHIQANILKNWVMEGKKLDFYVWVLS
;
A
#
# COMPACT_ATOMS: atom_id res chain seq x y z
N MET A 1 -5.54 34.88 -38.80
CA MET A 1 -6.58 34.36 -39.70
C MET A 1 -7.66 33.73 -38.84
N PHE A 2 -8.91 34.13 -39.01
CA PHE A 2 -10.00 33.67 -38.15
C PHE A 2 -10.47 32.27 -38.59
N PRO A 3 -10.81 31.35 -37.67
CA PRO A 3 -11.36 30.03 -38.03
C PRO A 3 -12.54 30.08 -39.01
N GLU A 4 -13.27 31.20 -39.02
CA GLU A 4 -14.43 31.47 -39.88
C GLU A 4 -14.12 31.60 -41.36
N GLU A 5 -12.88 31.93 -41.70
CA GLU A 5 -12.42 32.10 -43.10
C GLU A 5 -11.89 30.78 -43.68
N LEU A 6 -11.77 29.73 -42.88
CA LEU A 6 -11.19 28.46 -43.30
C LEU A 6 -12.23 27.55 -43.96
N THR A 7 -11.87 27.06 -45.15
CA THR A 7 -12.63 26.13 -45.96
C THR A 7 -11.80 24.88 -46.23
N TRP A 8 -12.46 23.74 -46.37
CA TRP A 8 -11.83 22.48 -46.75
C TRP A 8 -12.82 21.63 -47.55
N LYS A 9 -12.34 20.59 -48.21
CA LYS A 9 -13.16 19.73 -49.08
C LYS A 9 -13.20 18.31 -48.55
N LYS A 10 -14.36 17.66 -48.65
CA LYS A 10 -14.57 16.25 -48.30
C LYS A 10 -15.08 15.43 -49.48
N ILE A 11 -14.63 14.18 -49.54
CA ILE A 11 -15.16 13.15 -50.44
C ILE A 11 -15.34 11.87 -49.62
N SER A 12 -16.54 11.29 -49.66
CA SER A 12 -16.86 10.03 -49.00
C SER A 12 -16.82 8.88 -50.00
N LEU A 13 -16.12 7.80 -49.64
CA LEU A 13 -16.00 6.56 -50.39
C LEU A 13 -16.71 5.45 -49.63
N LYS A 14 -17.75 4.86 -50.21
CA LYS A 14 -18.37 3.64 -49.67
C LYS A 14 -17.77 2.44 -50.36
N ILE A 15 -17.02 1.63 -49.62
CA ILE A 15 -16.33 0.44 -50.15
C ILE A 15 -16.82 -0.82 -49.44
N GLN A 16 -16.76 -1.97 -50.12
CA GLN A 16 -17.12 -3.27 -49.55
C GLN A 16 -15.98 -4.26 -49.70
N ASN A 17 -15.66 -5.01 -48.64
CA ASN A 17 -14.67 -6.08 -48.70
C ASN A 17 -15.17 -7.26 -49.54
N THR A 18 -14.39 -7.68 -50.53
CA THR A 18 -14.73 -8.77 -51.47
C THR A 18 -14.02 -10.10 -51.14
N ARG A 19 -13.25 -10.18 -50.04
CA ARG A 19 -12.55 -11.41 -49.64
C ARG A 19 -13.50 -12.45 -49.03
N VAL A 20 -13.37 -13.69 -49.51
CA VAL A 20 -14.13 -14.89 -49.07
C VAL A 20 -13.42 -15.70 -47.94
N LYS A 21 -12.25 -15.26 -47.45
CA LYS A 21 -11.44 -15.99 -46.44
C LYS A 21 -11.49 -15.36 -45.03
N ARG A 22 -11.25 -16.21 -44.00
CA ARG A 22 -11.12 -15.91 -42.55
C ARG A 22 -10.46 -14.55 -42.28
N GLU A 23 -10.99 -13.83 -41.28
CA GLU A 23 -10.59 -12.50 -40.78
C GLU A 23 -9.17 -12.05 -41.16
N VAL A 24 -9.07 -10.86 -41.77
CA VAL A 24 -7.79 -10.23 -42.07
C VAL A 24 -7.07 -9.88 -40.77
N LYS A 25 -5.83 -10.34 -40.60
CA LYS A 25 -5.03 -10.10 -39.37
C LYS A 25 -4.63 -8.63 -39.17
N ALA A 26 -4.46 -7.88 -40.26
CA ALA A 26 -4.08 -6.47 -40.21
C ALA A 26 -5.29 -5.59 -39.83
N HIS A 27 -5.01 -4.55 -39.05
CA HIS A 27 -6.03 -3.61 -38.62
C HIS A 27 -6.58 -2.80 -39.81
N PRO A 28 -7.92 -2.53 -39.88
CA PRO A 28 -8.54 -1.83 -41.00
C PRO A 28 -7.88 -0.50 -41.39
N VAL A 29 -7.51 0.33 -40.40
CA VAL A 29 -6.84 1.63 -40.62
C VAL A 29 -5.56 1.50 -41.47
N SER A 30 -4.74 0.48 -41.23
CA SER A 30 -3.49 0.28 -41.96
C SER A 30 -3.73 -0.12 -43.41
N ILE A 31 -4.81 -0.87 -43.65
CA ILE A 31 -5.22 -1.27 -45.00
C ILE A 31 -5.75 -0.05 -45.76
N PHE A 32 -6.59 0.75 -45.10
CA PHE A 32 -7.12 1.98 -45.67
C PHE A 32 -6.03 3.02 -45.89
N GLU A 33 -5.03 3.13 -45.02
CA GLU A 33 -3.85 3.98 -45.26
C GLU A 33 -3.14 3.57 -46.55
N SER A 34 -2.87 2.27 -46.73
CA SER A 34 -2.20 1.79 -47.94
C SER A 34 -3.02 2.09 -49.19
N MET A 35 -4.33 1.89 -49.14
CA MET A 35 -5.25 2.20 -50.25
C MET A 35 -5.26 3.69 -50.56
N MET A 36 -5.48 4.53 -49.57
CA MET A 36 -5.50 5.99 -49.74
C MET A 36 -4.16 6.51 -50.24
N LYS A 37 -3.04 5.96 -49.75
CA LYS A 37 -1.72 6.31 -50.25
C LYS A 37 -1.58 5.93 -51.72
N SER A 38 -2.01 4.75 -52.14
CA SER A 38 -1.95 4.34 -53.55
C SER A 38 -2.81 5.22 -54.46
N ILE A 39 -4.03 5.56 -54.03
CA ILE A 39 -4.91 6.49 -54.76
C ILE A 39 -4.27 7.87 -54.83
N HIS A 40 -3.71 8.36 -53.71
CA HIS A 40 -3.09 9.68 -53.66
C HIS A 40 -1.76 9.73 -54.41
N THR A 41 -0.92 8.70 -54.46
CA THR A 41 0.39 8.76 -55.14
C THR A 41 0.38 8.22 -56.57
N GLY A 42 -0.76 7.69 -57.05
CA GLY A 42 -0.86 7.06 -58.36
C GLY A 42 -0.66 7.99 -59.56
N SER A 43 -0.53 9.30 -59.32
CA SER A 43 0.02 10.26 -60.27
C SER A 43 0.93 11.26 -59.55
N ASN A 44 2.05 11.66 -60.17
CA ASN A 44 3.00 12.62 -59.57
C ASN A 44 2.40 14.02 -59.28
N LEU A 45 1.15 14.28 -59.68
CA LEU A 45 0.45 15.55 -59.45
C LEU A 45 0.04 15.79 -57.98
N TRP A 46 -0.13 14.73 -57.20
CA TRP A 46 -0.84 14.79 -55.91
C TRP A 46 0.09 14.87 -54.69
N SER A 47 1.35 14.45 -54.86
CA SER A 47 2.31 14.23 -53.76
C SER A 47 2.60 15.47 -52.91
N HIS A 48 2.27 16.66 -53.41
CA HIS A 48 2.53 17.95 -52.78
C HIS A 48 1.32 18.48 -51.97
N PHE A 49 0.13 17.88 -52.13
CA PHE A 49 -1.07 18.31 -51.40
C PHE A 49 -1.31 17.44 -50.16
N PRO A 50 -1.52 18.05 -48.97
CA PRO A 50 -1.88 17.29 -47.78
C PRO A 50 -3.30 16.73 -47.88
N TYR A 51 -3.53 15.56 -47.30
CA TYR A 51 -4.87 14.97 -47.15
C TYR A 51 -4.92 14.18 -45.85
N SER A 52 -6.10 14.06 -45.23
CA SER A 52 -6.33 13.10 -44.15
C SER A 52 -7.54 12.24 -44.46
N PHE A 53 -7.64 11.06 -43.83
CA PHE A 53 -8.79 10.18 -44.00
C PHE A 53 -9.19 9.51 -42.70
N HIS A 54 -10.47 9.20 -42.55
CA HIS A 54 -10.98 8.43 -41.42
C HIS A 54 -12.19 7.59 -41.82
N CYS A 55 -12.58 6.68 -40.93
CA CYS A 55 -13.74 5.82 -41.10
C CYS A 55 -14.47 5.71 -39.77
N LYS A 56 -15.72 6.16 -39.75
CA LYS A 56 -16.53 6.31 -38.52
C LYS A 56 -16.83 4.98 -37.84
N SER A 57 -16.86 3.87 -38.60
CA SER A 57 -17.20 2.54 -38.11
C SER A 57 -16.01 1.77 -37.51
N ILE A 58 -14.79 2.33 -37.55
CA ILE A 58 -13.59 1.64 -37.07
C ILE A 58 -13.18 2.14 -35.69
N GLY A 59 -12.97 1.19 -34.76
CA GLY A 59 -12.38 1.41 -33.45
C GLY A 59 -11.11 0.59 -33.22
N PHE A 60 -10.50 0.75 -32.06
CA PHE A 60 -9.20 0.17 -31.69
C PHE A 60 -9.09 -1.36 -31.85
N HIS A 61 -10.21 -2.09 -31.69
CA HIS A 61 -10.26 -3.55 -31.80
C HIS A 61 -10.91 -4.05 -33.10
N SER A 62 -11.19 -3.17 -34.07
CA SER A 62 -11.87 -3.54 -35.31
C SER A 62 -11.03 -4.49 -36.19
N ARG A 63 -11.74 -5.34 -36.93
CA ARG A 63 -11.19 -6.25 -37.94
C ARG A 63 -12.05 -6.22 -39.18
N ILE A 64 -11.45 -6.48 -40.35
CA ILE A 64 -12.21 -6.61 -41.59
C ILE A 64 -12.82 -8.00 -41.67
N LYS A 65 -14.15 -8.07 -41.81
CA LYS A 65 -14.90 -9.29 -42.10
C LYS A 65 -15.41 -9.30 -43.53
N GLU A 66 -15.78 -10.49 -44.00
CA GLU A 66 -16.35 -10.71 -45.32
C GLU A 66 -17.64 -9.89 -45.51
N SER A 67 -17.79 -9.28 -46.68
CA SER A 67 -18.95 -8.47 -47.06
C SER A 67 -19.21 -7.20 -46.22
N ASP A 68 -18.36 -6.88 -45.25
CA ASP A 68 -18.43 -5.61 -44.52
C ASP A 68 -18.30 -4.42 -45.46
N SER A 69 -19.12 -3.40 -45.24
CA SER A 69 -19.04 -2.12 -45.94
C SER A 69 -18.47 -1.04 -45.01
N TYR A 70 -17.63 -0.18 -45.57
CA TYR A 70 -16.94 0.89 -44.87
C TYR A 70 -17.14 2.21 -45.60
N GLU A 71 -17.41 3.26 -44.85
CA GLU A 71 -17.47 4.62 -45.35
C GLU A 71 -16.19 5.35 -44.93
N ILE A 72 -15.36 5.68 -45.92
CA ILE A 72 -14.09 6.38 -45.72
C ILE A 72 -14.28 7.83 -46.16
N GLU A 73 -14.16 8.75 -45.22
CA GLU A 73 -14.17 10.19 -45.50
C GLU A 73 -12.72 10.66 -45.70
N VAL A 74 -12.45 11.20 -46.89
CA VAL A 74 -11.17 11.80 -47.24
C VAL A 74 -11.32 13.32 -47.25
N VAL A 75 -10.39 14.01 -46.60
CA VAL A 75 -10.44 15.44 -46.32
C VAL A 75 -9.20 16.11 -46.91
N PHE A 76 -9.43 17.16 -47.69
CA PHE A 76 -8.42 17.94 -48.40
C PHE A 76 -8.49 19.41 -47.97
N PRO A 77 -7.38 20.17 -48.01
CA PRO A 77 -7.45 21.63 -47.92
C PRO A 77 -8.32 22.19 -49.06
N ASP A 78 -8.56 23.51 -49.08
CA ASP A 78 -9.38 24.15 -50.11
C ASP A 78 -8.71 24.14 -51.49
N LEU A 79 -8.76 22.98 -52.15
CA LEU A 79 -8.26 22.75 -53.49
C LEU A 79 -9.34 23.07 -54.52
N GLN A 80 -8.92 23.49 -55.72
CA GLN A 80 -9.82 23.70 -56.84
C GLN A 80 -10.60 22.42 -57.18
N GLU A 81 -11.90 22.54 -57.45
CA GLU A 81 -12.77 21.38 -57.72
C GLU A 81 -12.28 20.54 -58.90
N ALA A 82 -11.72 21.15 -59.94
CA ALA A 82 -11.13 20.44 -61.09
C ALA A 82 -9.97 19.50 -60.69
N ILE A 83 -9.23 19.83 -59.62
CA ILE A 83 -8.16 19.00 -59.06
C ILE A 83 -8.77 17.79 -58.34
N LEU A 84 -9.81 18.01 -57.54
CA LEU A 84 -10.50 16.96 -56.79
C LEU A 84 -11.31 16.01 -57.68
N GLU A 85 -11.92 16.50 -58.76
CA GLU A 85 -12.61 15.65 -59.75
C GLU A 85 -11.65 14.69 -60.45
N LYS A 86 -10.41 15.14 -60.73
CA LYS A 86 -9.36 14.27 -61.25
C LYS A 86 -8.94 13.21 -60.22
N TRP A 87 -8.86 13.56 -58.93
CA TRP A 87 -8.60 12.60 -57.86
C TRP A 87 -9.74 11.57 -57.75
N LYS A 88 -11.00 12.02 -57.83
CA LYS A 88 -12.21 11.18 -57.79
C LYS A 88 -12.18 10.11 -58.89
N ARG A 89 -11.93 10.50 -60.14
CA ARG A 89 -11.77 9.56 -61.26
C ARG A 89 -10.65 8.56 -61.03
N HIS A 90 -9.55 8.99 -60.41
CA HIS A 90 -8.46 8.08 -60.09
C HIS A 90 -8.84 7.06 -59.01
N ALA A 91 -9.61 7.48 -57.99
CA ALA A 91 -10.17 6.57 -57.00
C ALA A 91 -11.13 5.54 -57.64
N GLU A 92 -12.04 5.98 -58.51
CA GLU A 92 -12.94 5.08 -59.27
C GLU A 92 -12.16 4.05 -60.08
N ASN A 93 -11.15 4.50 -60.81
CA ASN A 93 -10.25 3.63 -61.57
C ASN A 93 -9.50 2.64 -60.67
N PHE A 94 -9.04 3.07 -59.49
CA PHE A 94 -8.37 2.19 -58.53
C PHE A 94 -9.25 0.99 -58.11
N PHE A 95 -10.57 1.19 -57.97
CA PHE A 95 -11.52 0.14 -57.58
C PHE A 95 -12.15 -0.64 -58.74
N SER A 96 -11.85 -0.28 -59.99
CA SER A 96 -12.42 -0.92 -61.19
C SER A 96 -12.08 -2.41 -61.37
N ASN A 97 -11.05 -2.91 -60.67
CA ASN A 97 -10.69 -4.34 -60.65
C ASN A 97 -10.69 -4.92 -59.23
N PRO A 98 -11.87 -5.32 -58.68
CA PRO A 98 -12.00 -5.74 -57.28
C PRO A 98 -11.24 -7.02 -56.91
N SER A 99 -10.96 -7.90 -57.88
CA SER A 99 -10.29 -9.19 -57.67
C SER A 99 -8.82 -9.02 -57.23
N GLU A 100 -8.15 -7.96 -57.67
CA GLU A 100 -6.78 -7.61 -57.26
C GLU A 100 -6.74 -6.76 -55.98
N ARG A 101 -7.78 -5.94 -55.76
CA ARG A 101 -7.80 -4.93 -54.69
C ARG A 101 -8.48 -5.35 -53.41
N ASN A 102 -9.21 -6.48 -53.41
CA ASN A 102 -9.92 -7.03 -52.25
C ASN A 102 -11.08 -6.15 -51.72
N PHE A 103 -11.37 -5.05 -52.42
CA PHE A 103 -12.46 -4.14 -52.12
C PHE A 103 -13.09 -3.69 -53.43
N GLN A 104 -14.41 -3.48 -53.41
CA GLN A 104 -15.15 -2.82 -54.49
C GLN A 104 -15.69 -1.48 -54.01
N LEU A 105 -15.74 -0.50 -54.92
CA LEU A 105 -16.40 0.77 -54.68
C LEU A 105 -17.91 0.62 -54.92
N LEU A 106 -18.71 0.94 -53.91
CA LEU A 106 -20.16 0.94 -53.98
C LEU A 106 -20.70 2.33 -54.35
N ASP A 107 -20.12 3.37 -53.78
CA ASP A 107 -20.55 4.75 -53.98
C ASP A 107 -19.41 5.73 -53.69
N ILE A 108 -19.46 6.90 -54.32
CA ILE A 108 -18.51 7.99 -54.13
C ILE A 108 -19.24 9.35 -54.21
N SER A 109 -19.20 10.10 -53.11
CA SER A 109 -19.98 11.33 -52.98
C SER A 109 -19.54 12.42 -53.97
N SER A 110 -20.38 13.44 -54.15
CA SER A 110 -19.93 14.73 -54.69
C SER A 110 -18.91 15.38 -53.75
N ILE A 111 -18.11 16.32 -54.28
CA ILE A 111 -17.20 17.12 -53.48
C ILE A 111 -18.03 18.01 -52.55
N GLU A 112 -17.86 17.85 -51.25
CA GLU A 112 -18.50 18.72 -50.26
C GLU A 112 -17.53 19.83 -49.84
N THR A 113 -17.97 21.08 -49.91
CA THR A 113 -17.22 22.21 -49.32
C THR A 113 -17.66 22.41 -47.88
N CYS A 114 -16.74 22.26 -46.94
CA CYS A 114 -16.97 22.43 -45.51
C CYS A 114 -16.34 23.74 -45.02
N ASN A 115 -16.92 24.31 -43.97
CA ASN A 115 -16.39 25.44 -43.23
C ASN A 115 -16.88 25.35 -41.78
N VAL A 116 -16.30 26.15 -40.88
CA VAL A 116 -16.67 26.10 -39.46
C VAL A 116 -18.11 26.53 -39.21
N ASN A 117 -18.71 27.40 -40.04
CA ASN A 117 -20.09 27.85 -39.87
C ASN A 117 -21.10 26.71 -40.10
N LYS A 118 -20.84 25.84 -41.09
CA LYS A 118 -21.62 24.61 -41.30
C LYS A 118 -21.51 23.67 -40.09
N LEU A 119 -20.32 23.54 -39.50
CA LEU A 119 -20.13 22.75 -38.29
C LEU A 119 -20.81 23.36 -37.06
N LYS A 120 -20.72 24.69 -36.87
CA LYS A 120 -21.42 25.42 -35.81
C LYS A 120 -22.93 25.26 -35.91
N ALA A 121 -23.49 25.19 -37.13
CA ALA A 121 -24.92 24.93 -37.33
C ALA A 121 -25.34 23.53 -36.86
N HIS A 122 -24.48 22.52 -37.06
CA HIS A 122 -24.74 21.14 -36.60
C HIS A 122 -24.46 20.95 -35.11
N TYR A 123 -23.41 21.60 -34.60
CA TYR A 123 -22.94 21.49 -33.22
C TYR A 123 -22.80 22.88 -32.58
N PRO A 124 -23.92 23.59 -32.32
CA PRO A 124 -23.86 24.95 -31.78
C PRO A 124 -23.23 24.96 -30.37
N TYR A 125 -22.39 25.96 -30.13
CA TYR A 125 -21.96 26.27 -28.76
C TYR A 125 -23.13 26.91 -28.01
N ARG A 126 -23.49 26.32 -26.88
CA ARG A 126 -24.63 26.73 -26.02
C ARG A 126 -24.16 27.13 -24.63
N GLY A 127 -22.89 27.52 -24.50
CA GLY A 127 -22.27 27.73 -23.19
C GLY A 127 -21.97 26.41 -22.46
N GLN A 128 -21.76 25.31 -23.20
CA GLN A 128 -21.36 24.05 -22.58
C GLN A 128 -20.01 24.27 -21.89
N ASP A 129 -19.93 23.83 -20.65
CA ASP A 129 -18.76 23.94 -19.79
C ASP A 129 -18.00 22.61 -19.68
N GLU A 130 -18.47 21.56 -20.37
CA GLU A 130 -17.76 20.31 -20.62
C GLU A 130 -18.18 19.68 -21.97
N ILE A 131 -17.19 19.25 -22.75
CA ILE A 131 -17.36 18.49 -23.99
C ILE A 131 -16.51 17.22 -23.96
N CYS A 132 -16.84 16.24 -24.80
CA CYS A 132 -16.09 14.98 -24.89
C CYS A 132 -15.59 14.73 -26.32
N LEU A 133 -14.29 14.45 -26.44
CA LEU A 133 -13.63 14.00 -27.66
C LEU A 133 -13.35 12.50 -27.51
N ASN A 134 -14.12 11.64 -28.17
CA ASN A 134 -13.94 10.20 -28.05
C ASN A 134 -13.09 9.66 -29.20
N PHE A 135 -11.86 9.25 -28.91
CA PHE A 135 -10.88 8.78 -29.90
C PHE A 135 -11.03 7.28 -30.17
N PRO A 136 -11.54 6.86 -31.34
CA PRO A 136 -11.66 5.43 -31.65
C PRO A 136 -10.32 4.75 -31.92
N ILE A 137 -9.30 5.52 -32.35
CA ILE A 137 -7.97 5.04 -32.76
C ILE A 137 -6.91 5.85 -31.98
N PRO A 138 -5.71 5.30 -31.74
CA PRO A 138 -4.72 5.94 -30.88
C PRO A 138 -4.30 7.32 -31.40
N PHE A 139 -4.57 8.36 -30.61
CA PHE A 139 -4.05 9.70 -30.78
C PHE A 139 -2.63 9.80 -30.22
N ALA A 140 -1.67 10.09 -31.10
CA ALA A 140 -0.26 10.19 -30.76
C ALA A 140 0.10 11.64 -30.42
N PHE A 141 0.76 11.83 -29.28
CA PHE A 141 1.31 13.12 -28.85
C PHE A 141 2.64 12.91 -28.12
N ARG A 142 3.36 14.00 -27.87
CA ARG A 142 4.65 13.96 -27.17
C ARG A 142 4.42 13.72 -25.67
N TYR A 143 4.93 12.61 -25.13
CA TYR A 143 4.83 12.34 -23.70
C TYR A 143 5.68 13.30 -22.89
N GLN A 144 5.15 13.74 -21.75
CA GLN A 144 5.92 14.47 -20.75
C GLN A 144 6.78 13.48 -19.96
N LYS A 145 8.03 13.87 -19.74
CA LYS A 145 8.92 13.16 -18.83
C LYS A 145 8.31 13.24 -17.42
N ASP A 146 8.42 12.16 -16.65
CA ASP A 146 7.97 12.12 -15.24
C ASP A 146 6.44 12.18 -15.00
N ARG A 147 5.63 11.98 -16.05
CA ARG A 147 4.16 11.80 -15.96
C ARG A 147 3.71 10.41 -16.45
N PRO A 148 2.54 9.92 -16.01
CA PRO A 148 1.98 8.66 -16.50
C PRO A 148 1.80 8.64 -18.02
N LYS A 149 2.00 7.46 -18.63
CA LYS A 149 1.72 7.26 -20.06
C LYS A 149 0.24 7.55 -20.34
N GLY A 150 -0.01 8.56 -21.17
CA GLY A 150 -1.35 9.01 -21.53
C GLY A 150 -1.81 10.30 -20.85
N TYR A 151 -1.00 10.88 -19.97
CA TYR A 151 -1.23 12.24 -19.48
C TYR A 151 -1.05 13.24 -20.62
N LEU A 152 -2.08 14.06 -20.87
CA LEU A 152 -2.08 15.10 -21.88
C LEU A 152 -2.40 16.43 -21.21
N SER A 153 -1.43 17.34 -21.17
CA SER A 153 -1.65 18.68 -20.67
C SER A 153 -2.40 19.55 -21.69
N ARG A 154 -3.03 20.62 -21.21
CA ARG A 154 -3.66 21.63 -22.04
C ARG A 154 -2.71 22.18 -23.10
N GLU A 155 -1.47 22.45 -22.72
CA GLU A 155 -0.46 23.05 -23.60
C GLU A 155 -0.12 22.11 -24.77
N ILE A 156 0.03 20.80 -24.51
CA ILE A 156 0.31 19.80 -25.55
C ILE A 156 -0.93 19.58 -26.44
N PHE A 157 -2.13 19.65 -25.87
CA PHE A 157 -3.37 19.59 -26.64
C PHE A 157 -3.47 20.77 -27.62
N LEU A 158 -3.23 22.00 -27.15
CA LEU A 158 -3.21 23.21 -27.98
C LEU A 158 -2.10 23.19 -29.03
N GLU A 159 -0.91 22.68 -28.68
CA GLU A 159 0.19 22.48 -29.63
C GLU A 159 -0.21 21.50 -30.74
N SER A 160 -0.99 20.45 -30.41
CA SER A 160 -1.46 19.48 -31.41
C SER A 160 -2.42 20.12 -32.43
N ILE A 161 -3.32 21.00 -31.96
CA ILE A 161 -4.19 21.81 -32.84
C ILE A 161 -3.33 22.70 -33.75
N GLN A 162 -2.35 23.40 -33.17
CA GLN A 162 -1.49 24.31 -33.91
C GLN A 162 -0.70 23.59 -35.02
N ILE A 163 -0.03 22.48 -34.70
CA ILE A 163 0.71 21.66 -35.67
C ILE A 163 -0.21 21.17 -36.78
N ARG A 164 -1.45 20.79 -36.43
CA ARG A 164 -2.43 20.35 -37.42
C ARG A 164 -2.78 21.46 -38.40
N PHE A 165 -3.08 22.66 -37.89
CA PHE A 165 -3.47 23.80 -38.72
C PHE A 165 -2.31 24.28 -39.59
N GLU A 166 -1.09 24.27 -39.08
CA GLU A 166 0.12 24.56 -39.86
C GLU A 166 0.29 23.58 -41.03
N ARG A 167 0.13 22.27 -40.79
CA ARG A 167 0.30 21.25 -41.84
C ARG A 167 -0.83 21.23 -42.86
N PHE A 168 -2.05 21.50 -42.43
CA PHE A 168 -3.23 21.35 -43.28
C PHE A 168 -3.59 22.65 -44.01
N PHE A 169 -3.52 23.80 -43.33
CA PHE A 169 -3.88 25.12 -43.87
C PHE A 169 -2.69 26.03 -44.12
N GLN A 170 -1.45 25.62 -43.80
CA GLN A 170 -0.24 26.46 -43.94
C GLN A 170 -0.30 27.75 -43.11
N ILE A 171 -0.99 27.70 -41.96
CA ILE A 171 -1.11 28.83 -41.03
C ILE A 171 0.10 28.85 -40.10
N ASN A 172 0.83 29.97 -40.07
CA ASN A 172 1.98 30.14 -39.19
C ASN A 172 1.62 30.05 -37.71
N LYS A 173 2.50 29.41 -36.93
CA LYS A 173 2.42 29.25 -35.46
C LYS A 173 2.18 30.56 -34.71
N GLU A 174 2.76 31.66 -35.17
CA GLU A 174 2.63 33.00 -34.54
C GLU A 174 1.20 33.55 -34.56
N ASN A 175 0.31 33.02 -35.40
CA ASN A 175 -1.09 33.42 -35.47
C ASN A 175 -1.96 32.88 -34.32
N PHE A 176 -1.40 32.05 -33.44
CA PHE A 176 -2.10 31.47 -32.30
C PHE A 176 -1.61 32.08 -30.99
N ASN A 177 -2.49 32.80 -30.29
CA ASN A 177 -2.22 33.34 -28.95
C ASN A 177 -3.15 32.67 -27.93
N TRP A 178 -2.70 31.55 -27.36
CA TRP A 178 -3.51 30.76 -26.45
C TRP A 178 -3.43 31.29 -25.02
N LYS A 179 -4.51 31.91 -24.53
CA LYS A 179 -4.71 32.24 -23.10
C LYS A 179 -6.07 31.75 -22.62
N LEU A 180 -6.28 30.45 -22.75
CA LEU A 180 -7.60 29.83 -22.63
C LEU A 180 -7.82 29.15 -21.27
N PRO A 181 -8.86 29.51 -20.50
CA PRO A 181 -9.09 28.96 -19.17
C PRO A 181 -9.98 27.71 -19.21
N PHE A 182 -9.44 26.60 -19.72
CA PHE A 182 -10.05 25.28 -19.67
C PHE A 182 -9.04 24.20 -19.24
N ASP A 183 -9.53 23.09 -18.72
CA ASP A 183 -8.76 21.92 -18.29
C ASP A 183 -8.97 20.73 -19.23
N VAL A 184 -7.98 19.83 -19.24
CA VAL A 184 -7.99 18.57 -20.02
C VAL A 184 -8.00 17.39 -19.06
N LEU A 185 -9.08 16.59 -19.06
CA LEU A 185 -9.20 15.41 -18.19
C LEU A 185 -8.69 14.15 -18.92
N SER A 186 -7.38 13.96 -18.92
CA SER A 186 -6.68 12.93 -19.72
C SER A 186 -6.56 11.54 -19.06
N TYR A 187 -7.40 11.21 -18.08
CA TYR A 187 -7.29 9.95 -17.33
C TYR A 187 -8.40 8.94 -17.66
N TYR A 188 -9.34 9.30 -18.55
CA TYR A 188 -10.45 8.44 -18.98
C TYR A 188 -10.16 7.56 -20.19
N TRP A 189 -9.12 7.87 -20.96
CA TRP A 189 -8.66 7.06 -22.08
C TRP A 189 -7.54 6.08 -21.70
N ASN A 190 -7.15 5.21 -22.63
CA ASN A 190 -6.10 4.19 -22.44
C ASN A 190 -5.01 4.32 -23.49
N PHE A 191 -3.77 4.05 -23.08
CA PHE A 191 -2.66 3.90 -24.01
C PHE A 191 -2.75 2.54 -24.72
N GLY A 192 -2.57 2.54 -26.03
CA GLY A 192 -2.56 1.33 -26.85
C GLY A 192 -1.70 1.47 -28.10
N ASP A 193 -1.29 0.32 -28.66
CA ASP A 193 -0.61 0.24 -29.94
C ASP A 193 -1.24 -0.75 -30.90
N ILE A 194 -1.43 -0.32 -32.14
CA ILE A 194 -1.86 -1.17 -33.26
C ILE A 194 -0.62 -1.54 -34.05
N LYS A 195 -0.39 -2.84 -34.26
CA LYS A 195 0.76 -3.40 -34.98
C LYS A 195 0.34 -3.86 -36.37
N HIS A 196 1.15 -3.58 -37.39
CA HIS A 196 0.97 -4.17 -38.72
C HIS A 196 2.29 -4.30 -39.46
N ASP A 197 2.36 -5.28 -40.36
CA ASP A 197 3.55 -5.53 -41.16
C ASP A 197 3.75 -4.43 -42.21
N SER A 198 5.00 -4.09 -42.48
CA SER A 198 5.40 -3.11 -43.48
C SER A 198 5.46 -3.76 -44.86
N LEU A 199 4.64 -3.27 -45.79
CA LEU A 199 4.68 -3.72 -47.19
C LEU A 199 5.92 -3.22 -47.95
N SER A 200 6.53 -2.11 -47.52
CA SER A 200 7.68 -1.49 -48.17
C SER A 200 9.03 -2.00 -47.67
N GLN A 201 9.05 -2.68 -46.52
CA GLN A 201 10.26 -3.21 -45.88
C GLN A 201 9.91 -4.56 -45.26
N ALA A 202 10.05 -5.62 -46.07
CA ALA A 202 9.73 -6.98 -45.65
C ALA A 202 10.47 -7.34 -44.34
N GLY A 203 9.74 -7.89 -43.36
CA GLY A 203 10.28 -8.23 -42.04
C GLY A 203 10.23 -7.10 -40.99
N THR A 204 9.74 -5.91 -41.33
CA THR A 204 9.58 -4.81 -40.36
C THR A 204 8.12 -4.56 -39.97
N VAL A 205 7.88 -4.18 -38.71
CA VAL A 205 6.54 -3.90 -38.15
C VAL A 205 6.38 -2.40 -37.91
N LYS A 206 5.28 -1.83 -38.41
CA LYS A 206 4.86 -0.45 -38.13
C LYS A 206 3.84 -0.42 -37.00
N PHE A 207 3.83 0.68 -36.26
CA PHE A 207 2.96 0.87 -35.10
C PHE A 207 2.20 2.19 -35.17
N ILE A 208 0.91 2.14 -34.85
CA ILE A 208 0.10 3.30 -34.50
C ILE A 208 -0.03 3.30 -32.98
N LYS A 209 0.73 4.16 -32.30
CA LYS A 209 0.81 4.22 -30.83
C LYS A 209 0.21 5.52 -30.31
N GLY A 210 -0.55 5.47 -29.23
CA GLY A 210 -1.14 6.67 -28.62
C GLY A 210 -2.26 6.33 -27.64
N CYS A 211 -3.12 7.30 -27.36
CA CYS A 211 -4.27 7.14 -26.47
C CYS A 211 -5.59 7.03 -27.23
N HIS A 212 -6.47 6.13 -26.80
CA HIS A 212 -7.80 5.93 -27.37
C HIS A 212 -8.86 5.85 -26.26
N GLY A 213 -10.08 6.30 -26.57
CA GLY A 213 -11.17 6.50 -25.62
C GLY A 213 -11.52 7.97 -25.40
N PRO A 214 -12.35 8.26 -24.38
CA PRO A 214 -12.86 9.60 -24.13
C PRO A 214 -11.81 10.51 -23.49
N LEU A 215 -11.72 11.74 -24.00
CA LEU A 215 -10.99 12.88 -23.47
C LEU A 215 -11.97 14.02 -23.22
N TYR A 216 -12.01 14.57 -22.00
CA TYR A 216 -12.92 15.66 -21.67
C TYR A 216 -12.17 16.99 -21.62
N LEU A 217 -12.81 18.04 -22.12
CA LEU A 217 -12.38 19.42 -21.99
C LEU A 217 -13.41 20.16 -21.14
N ARG A 218 -12.97 20.91 -20.13
CA ARG A 218 -13.85 21.52 -19.13
C ARG A 218 -13.44 22.94 -18.79
N GLY A 219 -14.40 23.85 -18.62
CA GLY A 219 -14.16 25.27 -18.31
C GLY A 219 -14.73 26.17 -19.39
N ASN A 220 -14.11 27.34 -19.62
CA ASN A 220 -14.54 28.21 -20.71
C ASN A 220 -13.96 27.70 -22.05
N LEU A 221 -14.86 27.23 -22.91
CA LEU A 221 -14.50 26.62 -24.19
C LEU A 221 -14.80 27.53 -25.39
N GLU A 222 -15.39 28.70 -25.19
CA GLU A 222 -15.92 29.55 -26.27
C GLU A 222 -14.89 29.84 -27.36
N GLU A 223 -13.71 30.30 -26.97
CA GLU A 223 -12.64 30.68 -27.91
C GLU A 223 -12.01 29.46 -28.62
N ILE A 224 -11.95 28.29 -27.98
CA ILE A 224 -11.33 27.08 -28.54
C ILE A 224 -12.31 26.24 -29.35
N TYR A 225 -13.62 26.40 -29.11
CA TYR A 225 -14.67 25.59 -29.71
C TYR A 225 -14.64 25.56 -31.24
N PRO A 226 -14.45 26.68 -31.97
CA PRO A 226 -14.33 26.66 -33.43
C PRO A 226 -13.16 25.80 -33.93
N TYR A 227 -12.03 25.82 -33.23
CA TYR A 227 -10.86 25.02 -33.60
C TYR A 227 -11.11 23.53 -33.38
N ILE A 228 -11.79 23.16 -32.29
CA ILE A 228 -12.18 21.78 -31.99
C ILE A 228 -13.14 21.24 -33.05
N LEU A 229 -14.12 22.04 -33.47
CA LEU A 229 -15.04 21.67 -34.55
C LEU A 229 -14.27 21.40 -35.85
N ILE A 230 -13.37 22.30 -36.26
CA ILE A 230 -12.56 22.07 -37.45
C ILE A 230 -11.76 20.76 -37.30
N CYS A 231 -11.15 20.53 -36.14
CA CYS A 231 -10.43 19.31 -35.82
C CYS A 231 -11.31 18.05 -35.76
N SER A 232 -12.63 18.13 -35.63
CA SER A 232 -13.48 16.93 -35.75
C SER A 232 -13.49 16.37 -37.17
N ASP A 233 -13.31 17.26 -38.16
CA ASP A 233 -13.19 16.89 -39.56
C ASP A 233 -11.75 16.57 -39.96
N ILE A 234 -10.83 17.48 -39.63
CA ILE A 234 -9.44 17.36 -40.07
C ILE A 234 -8.57 16.54 -39.12
N HIS A 235 -9.01 16.17 -37.92
CA HIS A 235 -8.26 15.42 -36.89
C HIS A 235 -7.30 16.27 -36.07
N LEU A 236 -6.93 15.82 -34.87
CA LEU A 236 -5.94 16.44 -33.98
C LEU A 236 -4.50 15.94 -34.17
N GLY A 237 -4.31 14.84 -34.91
CA GLY A 237 -3.02 14.20 -35.07
C GLY A 237 -2.02 15.08 -35.82
N SER A 238 -0.76 15.09 -35.35
CA SER A 238 0.33 15.73 -36.09
C SER A 238 0.55 15.07 -37.46
N LYS A 239 0.29 13.77 -37.58
CA LYS A 239 0.35 13.04 -38.86
C LYS A 239 -1.00 13.09 -39.56
N LEU A 240 -0.94 13.28 -40.86
CA LEU A 240 -2.08 13.28 -41.78
C LEU A 240 -2.58 11.86 -42.13
N SER A 241 -1.77 10.83 -41.84
CA SER A 241 -2.05 9.44 -42.21
C SER A 241 -2.63 8.61 -41.05
N ASN A 242 -3.11 7.39 -41.35
CA ASN A 242 -3.62 6.42 -40.37
C ASN A 242 -4.77 6.92 -39.47
N SER A 243 -5.56 7.90 -39.93
CA SER A 243 -6.66 8.47 -39.15
C SER A 243 -6.24 8.97 -37.75
N GLN A 244 -4.97 9.33 -37.57
CA GLN A 244 -4.44 9.69 -36.25
C GLN A 244 -5.10 10.96 -35.74
N GLY A 245 -5.65 10.88 -34.53
CA GLY A 245 -6.33 12.00 -33.89
C GLY A 245 -7.72 12.30 -34.44
N TYR A 246 -8.32 11.42 -35.25
CA TYR A 246 -9.75 11.45 -35.50
C TYR A 246 -10.49 11.16 -34.19
N PHE A 247 -11.59 11.87 -33.93
CA PHE A 247 -12.43 11.66 -32.75
C PHE A 247 -13.91 11.86 -33.09
N HIS A 248 -14.76 11.16 -32.37
CA HIS A 248 -16.19 11.45 -32.34
C HIS A 248 -16.41 12.64 -31.40
N PHE A 249 -16.88 13.73 -31.98
CA PHE A 249 -17.17 14.95 -31.23
C PHE A 249 -18.52 14.83 -30.52
N HIS A 250 -18.51 15.00 -29.20
CA HIS A 250 -19.71 15.10 -28.38
C HIS A 250 -19.78 16.52 -27.80
N PRO A 251 -20.75 17.35 -28.23
CA PRO A 251 -20.88 18.73 -27.77
C PRO A 251 -21.36 18.83 -26.31
N ASP A 252 -21.81 17.73 -25.74
CA ASP A 252 -22.14 17.58 -24.32
C ASP A 252 -21.25 16.50 -23.69
N SER A 253 -21.15 16.52 -22.36
CA SER A 253 -20.49 15.46 -21.58
C SER A 253 -21.02 14.06 -21.94
N LEU A 254 -20.09 13.12 -22.12
CA LEU A 254 -20.38 11.69 -22.25
C LEU A 254 -20.18 11.03 -20.88
N GLY A 255 -21.04 10.07 -20.50
CA GLY A 255 -20.86 9.36 -19.23
C GLY A 255 -19.82 8.26 -19.41
N PHE A 256 -18.79 8.25 -18.57
CA PHE A 256 -17.79 7.20 -18.56
C PHE A 256 -18.24 6.05 -17.67
N PHE A 257 -18.61 6.38 -16.42
CA PHE A 257 -19.07 5.40 -15.45
C PHE A 257 -20.50 4.95 -15.72
N SER A 258 -21.34 5.81 -16.29
CA SER A 258 -22.74 5.51 -16.60
C SER A 258 -22.93 4.29 -17.51
N VAL A 259 -21.88 3.89 -18.25
CA VAL A 259 -21.89 2.71 -19.12
C VAL A 259 -21.95 1.41 -18.30
N PHE A 260 -21.44 1.42 -17.06
CA PHE A 260 -21.34 0.23 -16.22
C PHE A 260 -21.73 0.46 -14.76
N PHE A 261 -22.22 1.64 -14.36
CA PHE A 261 -22.58 1.94 -12.97
C PHE A 261 -24.11 2.05 -12.81
N PRO A 262 -24.75 1.24 -11.93
CA PRO A 262 -24.17 0.17 -11.12
C PRO A 262 -23.78 -1.10 -11.91
N ASP A 263 -22.85 -1.90 -11.36
CA ASP A 263 -22.36 -3.17 -11.91
C ASP A 263 -22.61 -4.29 -10.88
N LYS A 264 -23.63 -5.13 -11.12
CA LYS A 264 -24.01 -6.25 -10.24
C LYS A 264 -22.82 -7.14 -9.88
N LYS A 265 -21.98 -7.48 -10.86
CA LYS A 265 -20.86 -8.41 -10.65
C LYS A 265 -19.84 -7.80 -9.69
N ARG A 266 -19.50 -6.52 -9.85
CA ARG A 266 -18.59 -5.82 -8.93
C ARG A 266 -19.19 -5.61 -7.55
N ILE A 267 -20.51 -5.44 -7.44
CA ILE A 267 -21.20 -5.38 -6.15
C ILE A 267 -21.07 -6.72 -5.45
N LEU A 268 -21.38 -7.84 -6.13
CA LEU A 268 -21.22 -9.19 -5.58
C LEU A 268 -19.78 -9.49 -5.14
N GLU A 269 -18.78 -9.09 -5.93
CA GLU A 269 -17.37 -9.18 -5.52
C GLU A 269 -17.08 -8.38 -4.24
N SER A 270 -17.76 -7.26 -4.03
CA SER A 270 -17.63 -6.42 -2.84
C SER A 270 -18.34 -7.05 -1.64
N VAL A 271 -19.51 -7.68 -1.83
CA VAL A 271 -20.22 -8.47 -0.81
C VAL A 271 -19.31 -9.58 -0.30
N ASN A 272 -18.81 -10.43 -1.19
CA ASN A 272 -17.93 -11.55 -0.85
C ASN A 272 -16.66 -11.08 -0.12
N TYR A 273 -16.06 -9.98 -0.59
CA TYR A 273 -14.89 -9.40 0.05
C TYR A 273 -15.19 -8.92 1.47
N VAL A 274 -16.29 -8.19 1.68
CA VAL A 274 -16.65 -7.68 3.01
C VAL A 274 -16.95 -8.83 3.97
N MET A 275 -17.67 -9.86 3.53
CA MET A 275 -17.97 -11.03 4.36
C MET A 275 -16.72 -11.78 4.83
N GLN A 276 -15.70 -11.87 3.99
CA GLN A 276 -14.47 -12.58 4.32
C GLN A 276 -13.50 -11.78 5.20
N ASN A 277 -13.61 -10.45 5.21
CA ASN A 277 -12.58 -9.57 5.78
C ASN A 277 -13.07 -8.72 6.97
N TYR A 278 -14.38 -8.67 7.24
CA TYR A 278 -14.98 -7.85 8.29
C TYR A 278 -15.91 -8.68 9.16
N ASP A 279 -15.49 -8.98 10.39
CA ASP A 279 -16.26 -9.88 11.28
C ASP A 279 -17.66 -9.35 11.61
N SER A 280 -17.81 -8.02 11.75
CA SER A 280 -19.13 -7.41 11.99
C SER A 280 -20.13 -7.67 10.86
N ALA A 281 -19.64 -7.89 9.63
CA ALA A 281 -20.49 -8.20 8.50
C ALA A 281 -20.96 -9.66 8.53
N ALA A 282 -20.04 -10.59 8.81
CA ALA A 282 -20.32 -12.02 8.90
C ALA A 282 -21.32 -12.35 10.03
N GLU A 283 -21.17 -11.74 11.21
CA GLU A 283 -22.09 -11.94 12.34
C GLU A 283 -23.53 -11.49 12.01
N THR A 284 -23.68 -10.36 11.31
CA THR A 284 -24.99 -9.75 11.08
C THR A 284 -25.79 -10.49 10.01
N LEU A 285 -25.15 -10.97 8.94
CA LEU A 285 -25.83 -11.71 7.88
C LEU A 285 -26.30 -13.09 8.32
N TYR A 286 -25.55 -13.77 9.20
CA TYR A 286 -25.95 -15.06 9.77
C TYR A 286 -27.26 -14.96 10.59
N HIS A 287 -27.56 -13.78 11.13
CA HIS A 287 -28.77 -13.54 11.93
C HIS A 287 -29.91 -12.86 11.16
N GLY A 288 -29.68 -12.37 9.93
CA GLY A 288 -30.57 -11.42 9.27
C GLY A 288 -31.26 -11.90 7.98
N ASP A 289 -30.65 -12.80 7.20
CA ASP A 289 -31.19 -13.24 5.91
C ASP A 289 -31.14 -14.78 5.79
N HIS A 290 -32.31 -15.40 5.58
CA HIS A 290 -32.49 -16.84 5.43
C HIS A 290 -32.57 -17.29 3.95
N SER A 291 -32.27 -16.41 2.99
CA SER A 291 -32.25 -16.76 1.58
C SER A 291 -31.17 -17.82 1.26
N PRO A 292 -31.38 -18.68 0.25
CA PRO A 292 -30.41 -19.73 -0.11
C PRO A 292 -29.08 -19.19 -0.64
N HIS A 293 -29.07 -17.94 -1.14
CA HIS A 293 -27.89 -17.22 -1.63
C HIS A 293 -27.90 -15.76 -1.12
N PRO A 294 -27.60 -15.52 0.17
CA PRO A 294 -27.72 -14.20 0.78
C PRO A 294 -26.80 -13.16 0.14
N ASP A 295 -25.64 -13.58 -0.36
CA ASP A 295 -24.71 -12.70 -1.04
C ASP A 295 -25.25 -12.18 -2.38
N GLU A 296 -25.89 -13.06 -3.17
CA GLU A 296 -26.50 -12.68 -4.45
C GLU A 296 -27.73 -11.80 -4.24
N HIS A 297 -28.60 -12.18 -3.30
CA HIS A 297 -29.79 -11.40 -2.98
C HIS A 297 -29.43 -9.98 -2.49
N LEU A 298 -28.44 -9.87 -1.60
CA LEU A 298 -27.96 -8.58 -1.12
C LEU A 298 -27.36 -7.74 -2.25
N SER A 299 -26.65 -8.37 -3.20
CA SER A 299 -26.10 -7.67 -4.37
C SER A 299 -27.20 -7.06 -5.26
N GLU A 300 -28.32 -7.77 -5.44
CA GLU A 300 -29.48 -7.30 -6.21
C GLU A 300 -30.18 -6.13 -5.55
N ILE A 301 -30.37 -6.19 -4.22
CA ILE A 301 -30.96 -5.10 -3.45
C ILE A 301 -30.11 -3.84 -3.59
N ILE A 302 -28.80 -3.95 -3.36
CA ILE A 302 -27.87 -2.81 -3.45
C ILE A 302 -27.84 -2.25 -4.87
N GLU A 303 -27.78 -3.10 -5.89
CA GLU A 303 -27.81 -2.66 -7.29
C GLU A 303 -29.08 -1.86 -7.60
N LYS A 304 -30.24 -2.39 -7.20
CA LYS A 304 -31.54 -1.74 -7.40
C LYS A 304 -31.58 -0.37 -6.72
N GLU A 305 -31.18 -0.29 -5.46
CA GLU A 305 -31.18 0.96 -4.67
C GLU A 305 -30.23 2.02 -5.26
N ILE A 306 -29.06 1.62 -5.77
CA ILE A 306 -28.14 2.53 -6.46
C ILE A 306 -28.73 2.97 -7.80
N LYS A 307 -29.34 2.06 -8.56
CA LYS A 307 -29.94 2.35 -9.88
C LYS A 307 -31.09 3.35 -9.77
N GLU A 308 -31.92 3.19 -8.74
CA GLU A 308 -33.08 4.03 -8.41
C GLU A 308 -32.70 5.29 -7.60
N GLU A 309 -31.42 5.50 -7.29
CA GLU A 309 -30.90 6.60 -6.45
C GLU A 309 -31.50 6.68 -5.02
N SER A 310 -32.11 5.58 -4.57
CA SER A 310 -32.78 5.44 -3.27
C SER A 310 -31.86 4.98 -2.13
N TYR A 311 -30.62 4.56 -2.43
CA TYR A 311 -29.64 4.19 -1.40
C TYR A 311 -29.31 5.39 -0.47
N LEU A 312 -29.43 5.16 0.84
CA LEU A 312 -29.11 6.12 1.90
C LEU A 312 -28.12 5.48 2.88
N PRO A 313 -26.90 6.02 3.03
CA PRO A 313 -25.96 5.56 4.05
C PRO A 313 -26.54 5.69 5.46
N ALA A 314 -26.26 4.70 6.32
CA ALA A 314 -26.65 4.78 7.73
C ALA A 314 -25.59 5.54 8.54
N PRO A 315 -25.97 6.26 9.61
CA PRO A 315 -24.99 6.89 10.50
C PRO A 315 -23.97 5.86 11.02
N SER A 316 -22.68 6.13 10.85
CA SER A 316 -21.63 5.22 11.30
C SER A 316 -21.52 5.23 12.83
N LYS A 317 -21.12 4.12 13.46
CA LYS A 317 -20.84 4.09 14.91
C LYS A 317 -19.42 4.55 15.16
N ALA A 318 -19.20 5.55 16.00
CA ALA A 318 -17.89 6.10 16.30
C ALA A 318 -17.49 5.86 17.76
N PHE A 319 -16.18 5.69 18.01
CA PHE A 319 -15.63 5.54 19.36
C PHE A 319 -14.24 6.19 19.46
N ARG A 320 -13.87 6.59 20.68
CA ARG A 320 -12.55 7.18 20.97
C ARG A 320 -11.53 6.10 21.29
N ILE A 321 -10.41 6.09 20.57
CA ILE A 321 -9.22 5.29 20.91
C ILE A 321 -8.18 6.22 21.52
N LEU A 322 -7.72 5.92 22.73
CA LEU A 322 -6.62 6.63 23.38
C LEU A 322 -5.27 6.24 22.76
N LYS A 323 -4.46 7.24 22.41
CA LYS A 323 -3.06 7.09 22.01
C LYS A 323 -2.16 7.03 23.25
N SER A 324 -0.91 6.62 23.05
CA SER A 324 0.11 6.52 24.10
C SER A 324 0.46 7.86 24.75
N ASP A 325 0.17 8.98 24.08
CA ASP A 325 0.37 10.36 24.57
C ASP A 325 -0.90 10.93 25.24
N GLN A 326 -1.87 10.08 25.58
CA GLN A 326 -3.19 10.43 26.14
C GLN A 326 -4.12 11.23 25.20
N SER A 327 -3.70 11.56 23.98
CA SER A 327 -4.62 12.11 22.97
C SER A 327 -5.60 11.04 22.47
N SER A 328 -6.79 11.41 22.02
CA SER A 328 -7.76 10.45 21.48
C SER A 328 -7.93 10.63 19.97
N ARG A 329 -8.09 9.54 19.22
CA ARG A 329 -8.59 9.56 17.84
C ARG A 329 -9.99 8.97 17.77
N ILE A 330 -10.84 9.54 16.91
CA ILE A 330 -12.15 8.98 16.60
C ILE A 330 -11.98 7.93 15.51
N VAL A 331 -12.51 6.74 15.73
CA VAL A 331 -12.56 5.67 14.72
C VAL A 331 -14.02 5.30 14.50
N GLU A 332 -14.37 5.12 13.23
CA GLU A 332 -15.72 4.81 12.80
C GLU A 332 -15.86 3.34 12.38
N GLN A 333 -17.01 2.77 12.69
CA GLN A 333 -17.45 1.44 12.30
C GLN A 333 -18.74 1.58 11.51
N PHE A 334 -18.65 1.20 10.25
CA PHE A 334 -19.75 1.29 9.29
C PHE A 334 -20.71 0.11 9.42
N HIS A 335 -21.96 0.34 9.03
CA HIS A 335 -22.90 -0.74 8.78
C HIS A 335 -22.37 -1.63 7.64
N TYR A 336 -22.62 -2.94 7.68
CA TYR A 336 -22.04 -3.87 6.70
C TYR A 336 -22.49 -3.55 5.27
N LYS A 337 -23.75 -3.14 5.08
CA LYS A 337 -24.29 -2.69 3.78
C LYS A 337 -23.53 -1.48 3.25
N ASP A 338 -23.18 -0.54 4.12
CA ASP A 338 -22.40 0.65 3.77
C ASP A 338 -20.95 0.29 3.44
N LEU A 339 -20.34 -0.66 4.18
CA LEU A 339 -19.01 -1.19 3.84
C LEU A 339 -18.98 -1.81 2.44
N ILE A 340 -20.02 -2.57 2.07
CA ILE A 340 -20.13 -3.18 0.75
C ILE A 340 -20.17 -2.10 -0.32
N VAL A 341 -20.99 -1.06 -0.14
CA VAL A 341 -21.08 0.03 -1.13
C VAL A 341 -19.80 0.87 -1.17
N LEU A 342 -19.15 1.15 -0.04
CA LEU A 342 -17.86 1.83 0.00
C LEU A 342 -16.77 1.03 -0.71
N GLN A 343 -16.75 -0.30 -0.56
CA GLN A 343 -15.83 -1.17 -1.30
C GLN A 343 -16.15 -1.22 -2.79
N TYR A 344 -17.43 -1.23 -3.15
CA TYR A 344 -17.87 -1.17 -4.54
C TYR A 344 -17.47 0.15 -5.21
N LEU A 345 -17.67 1.29 -4.52
CA LEU A 345 -17.22 2.60 -4.96
C LEU A 345 -15.70 2.63 -5.14
N LEU A 346 -14.93 2.16 -4.15
CA LEU A 346 -13.48 2.06 -4.23
C LEU A 346 -13.06 1.28 -5.48
N ARG A 347 -13.59 0.07 -5.69
CA ARG A 347 -13.28 -0.77 -6.87
C ARG A 347 -13.65 -0.09 -8.19
N THR A 348 -14.72 0.68 -8.19
CA THR A 348 -15.21 1.41 -9.37
C THR A 348 -14.28 2.56 -9.77
N VAL A 349 -13.84 3.37 -8.80
CA VAL A 349 -13.08 4.60 -9.11
C VAL A 349 -11.56 4.39 -9.16
N THR A 350 -11.03 3.37 -8.47
CA THR A 350 -9.58 3.20 -8.26
C THR A 350 -8.76 3.29 -9.54
N LYS A 351 -9.13 2.53 -10.59
CA LYS A 351 -8.35 2.49 -11.84
C LYS A 351 -8.27 3.85 -12.54
N THR A 352 -9.32 4.65 -12.45
CA THR A 352 -9.42 5.95 -13.10
C THR A 352 -8.76 7.02 -12.26
N PHE A 353 -9.06 7.06 -10.96
CA PHE A 353 -8.50 8.04 -10.04
C PHE A 353 -6.99 7.84 -9.83
N ASP A 354 -6.48 6.61 -9.94
CA ASP A 354 -5.04 6.35 -9.90
C ASP A 354 -4.25 7.02 -11.04
N LYS A 355 -4.88 7.19 -12.21
CA LYS A 355 -4.26 7.89 -13.35
C LYS A 355 -4.22 9.41 -13.17
N ILE A 356 -5.02 9.96 -12.24
CA ILE A 356 -5.01 11.39 -11.92
C ILE A 356 -3.74 11.71 -11.13
N MET A 357 -3.46 10.89 -10.11
CA MET A 357 -2.45 11.15 -9.09
C MET A 357 -1.02 11.22 -9.64
N ASP A 358 -0.28 12.24 -9.21
CA ASP A 358 1.15 12.38 -9.50
C ASP A 358 1.98 11.15 -9.06
N THR A 359 3.11 10.91 -9.73
CA THR A 359 3.97 9.75 -9.46
C THR A 359 4.71 9.82 -8.13
N SER A 360 4.79 11.01 -7.52
CA SER A 360 5.32 11.24 -6.17
C SER A 360 4.46 10.64 -5.05
N SER A 361 3.15 10.51 -5.28
CA SER A 361 2.20 9.90 -4.34
C SER A 361 2.25 8.39 -4.46
N ILE A 362 2.76 7.71 -3.43
CA ILE A 362 2.94 6.24 -3.43
C ILE A 362 2.08 5.54 -2.37
N GLY A 363 1.49 6.29 -1.44
CA GLY A 363 0.68 5.75 -0.34
C GLY A 363 -0.67 5.20 -0.81
N PHE A 364 -1.06 4.02 -0.31
CA PHE A 364 -2.35 3.38 -0.58
C PHE A 364 -2.68 3.14 -2.06
N ARG A 365 -1.65 3.04 -2.92
CA ARG A 365 -1.80 2.78 -4.35
C ARG A 365 -1.31 1.38 -4.72
N LYS A 366 -2.11 0.68 -5.53
CA LYS A 366 -1.77 -0.68 -5.97
C LYS A 366 -0.52 -0.64 -6.85
N GLY A 367 0.45 -1.50 -6.55
CA GLY A 367 1.71 -1.59 -7.30
C GLY A 367 2.83 -0.71 -6.77
N TYR A 368 2.55 0.14 -5.76
CA TYR A 368 3.56 0.91 -5.05
C TYR A 368 3.87 0.27 -3.69
N SER A 369 5.13 0.40 -3.27
CA SER A 369 5.66 -0.20 -2.06
C SER A 369 6.72 0.70 -1.43
N VAL A 370 7.13 0.37 -0.20
CA VAL A 370 8.26 1.02 0.47
C VAL A 370 9.54 0.93 -0.37
N LYS A 371 9.72 -0.15 -1.14
CA LYS A 371 10.84 -0.30 -2.08
C LYS A 371 10.85 0.79 -3.15
N ASN A 372 9.68 1.19 -3.66
CA ASN A 372 9.60 2.28 -4.63
C ASN A 372 10.07 3.61 -4.03
N ALA A 373 9.76 3.87 -2.75
CA ALA A 373 10.28 5.05 -2.04
C ALA A 373 11.81 5.04 -2.00
N ILE A 374 12.43 3.88 -1.70
CA ILE A 374 13.89 3.72 -1.68
C ILE A 374 14.50 4.02 -3.05
N GLU A 375 13.92 3.45 -4.11
CA GLU A 375 14.40 3.65 -5.49
C GLU A 375 14.31 5.12 -5.90
N MET A 376 13.21 5.80 -5.57
CA MET A 376 13.02 7.23 -5.84
C MET A 376 14.01 8.11 -5.08
N ILE A 377 14.21 7.86 -3.79
CA ILE A 377 15.21 8.58 -2.96
C ILE A 377 16.62 8.33 -3.51
N GLY A 378 16.95 7.07 -3.83
CA GLY A 378 18.24 6.69 -4.39
C GLY A 378 18.52 7.35 -5.76
N SER A 379 17.53 7.46 -6.63
CA SER A 379 17.65 8.19 -7.90
C SER A 379 17.89 9.68 -7.67
N ALA A 380 17.11 10.30 -6.78
CA ALA A 380 17.27 11.71 -6.43
C ALA A 380 18.68 12.00 -5.87
N VAL A 381 19.21 11.17 -4.99
CA VAL A 381 20.58 11.36 -4.47
C VAL A 381 21.61 11.28 -5.61
N LYS A 382 21.47 10.32 -6.53
CA LYS A 382 22.34 10.21 -7.72
C LYS A 382 22.24 11.42 -8.66
N GLU A 383 21.09 12.09 -8.68
CA GLU A 383 20.82 13.31 -9.45
C GLU A 383 21.34 14.60 -8.75
N GLY A 384 22.04 14.47 -7.63
CA GLY A 384 22.68 15.61 -6.92
C GLY A 384 21.78 16.32 -5.92
N PHE A 385 20.78 15.62 -5.38
CA PHE A 385 19.98 16.11 -4.25
C PHE A 385 20.71 15.80 -2.93
N HIS A 386 20.88 16.82 -2.08
CA HIS A 386 21.75 16.74 -0.89
C HIS A 386 21.03 17.04 0.43
N TYR A 387 19.85 17.65 0.38
CA TYR A 387 19.05 18.02 1.54
C TYR A 387 17.68 17.36 1.48
N VAL A 388 17.11 17.10 2.65
CA VAL A 388 15.78 16.52 2.82
C VAL A 388 14.98 17.32 3.83
N ILE A 389 13.71 17.54 3.51
CA ILE A 389 12.70 18.02 4.43
C ILE A 389 11.90 16.79 4.86
N GLU A 390 12.00 16.39 6.12
CA GLU A 390 11.13 15.39 6.73
C GLU A 390 9.90 16.10 7.28
N THR A 391 8.68 15.72 6.90
CA THR A 391 7.46 16.34 7.43
C THR A 391 6.24 15.40 7.36
N ASP A 392 5.17 15.80 8.04
CA ASP A 392 3.92 15.06 8.24
C ASP A 392 2.78 16.06 8.31
N ILE A 393 1.58 15.72 7.81
CA ILE A 393 0.41 16.60 7.92
C ILE A 393 -0.27 16.40 9.27
N GLU A 394 -0.62 17.48 9.96
CA GLU A 394 -1.26 17.41 11.27
C GLU A 394 -2.72 16.92 11.16
N ASP A 395 -3.02 15.83 11.87
CA ASP A 395 -4.35 15.19 11.95
C ASP A 395 -5.09 15.13 10.61
N PHE A 396 -4.37 14.72 9.56
CA PHE A 396 -4.76 14.87 8.15
C PHE A 396 -6.22 14.49 7.83
N PHE A 397 -6.64 13.26 8.11
CA PHE A 397 -8.00 12.79 7.77
C PHE A 397 -9.11 13.65 8.43
N PRO A 398 -9.07 13.94 9.75
CA PRO A 398 -9.96 14.90 10.40
C PRO A 398 -9.91 16.34 9.87
N SER A 399 -8.78 16.77 9.31
CA SER A 399 -8.55 18.14 8.85
C SER A 399 -9.05 18.43 7.43
N ILE A 400 -9.36 17.39 6.64
CA ILE A 400 -9.83 17.55 5.25
C ILE A 400 -11.11 18.41 5.19
N HIS A 401 -11.07 19.49 4.40
CA HIS A 401 -12.23 20.35 4.18
C HIS A 401 -13.19 19.72 3.16
N LEU A 402 -14.41 19.38 3.61
CA LEU A 402 -15.33 18.55 2.82
C LEU A 402 -15.84 19.25 1.56
N ASN A 403 -16.14 20.55 1.62
CA ASN A 403 -16.62 21.28 0.44
C ASN A 403 -15.54 21.32 -0.66
N THR A 404 -14.29 21.59 -0.29
CA THR A 404 -13.15 21.54 -1.22
C THR A 404 -13.02 20.15 -1.85
N LEU A 405 -13.16 19.07 -1.07
CA LEU A 405 -13.13 17.71 -1.60
C LEU A 405 -14.29 17.42 -2.56
N LYS A 406 -15.51 17.88 -2.24
CA LYS A 406 -16.68 17.73 -3.13
C LYS A 406 -16.51 18.49 -4.43
N ASP A 407 -15.94 19.69 -4.39
CA ASP A 407 -15.63 20.49 -5.57
C ASP A 407 -14.57 19.80 -6.44
N LEU A 408 -13.52 19.26 -5.83
CA LEU A 408 -12.51 18.46 -6.52
C LEU A 408 -13.13 17.22 -7.18
N LEU A 409 -13.96 16.45 -6.47
CA LEU A 409 -14.65 15.29 -7.05
C LEU A 409 -15.56 15.69 -8.20
N SER A 410 -16.29 16.80 -8.05
CA SER A 410 -17.13 17.36 -9.10
C SER A 410 -16.29 17.75 -10.32
N ASN A 411 -15.07 18.26 -10.11
CA ASN A 411 -14.10 18.62 -11.15
C ASN A 411 -13.48 17.42 -11.87
N TYR A 412 -13.22 16.32 -11.16
CA TYR A 412 -12.59 15.14 -11.76
C TYR A 412 -13.58 14.17 -12.41
N VAL A 413 -14.83 14.06 -11.94
CA VAL A 413 -15.85 13.15 -12.47
C VAL A 413 -16.62 13.79 -13.63
N PRO A 414 -16.82 13.11 -14.79
CA PRO A 414 -17.59 13.64 -15.92
C PRO A 414 -18.98 14.10 -15.49
N LYS A 415 -19.46 15.22 -16.02
CA LYS A 415 -20.73 15.84 -15.60
C LYS A 415 -21.95 14.96 -15.84
N LYS A 416 -21.85 14.01 -16.78
CA LYS A 416 -22.91 13.02 -17.05
C LYS A 416 -22.93 11.87 -16.04
N ASP A 417 -21.85 11.64 -15.28
CA ASP A 417 -21.73 10.58 -14.27
C ASP A 417 -22.28 11.00 -12.89
N LYS A 418 -23.44 11.68 -12.88
CA LYS A 418 -24.05 12.27 -11.67
C LYS A 418 -24.36 11.25 -10.58
N LYS A 419 -24.82 10.05 -10.94
CA LYS A 419 -25.20 9.00 -9.97
C LYS A 419 -24.01 8.58 -9.08
N LEU A 420 -22.84 8.40 -9.69
CA LEU A 420 -21.62 8.08 -8.96
C LEU A 420 -21.22 9.23 -8.03
N LEU A 421 -21.20 10.46 -8.56
CA LEU A 421 -20.86 11.66 -7.80
C LEU A 421 -21.80 11.88 -6.61
N HIS A 422 -23.12 11.78 -6.82
CA HIS A 422 -24.13 11.90 -5.77
C HIS A 422 -23.92 10.86 -4.67
N LEU A 423 -23.64 9.59 -5.02
CA LEU A 423 -23.42 8.55 -4.03
C LEU A 423 -22.12 8.79 -3.22
N LEU A 424 -21.04 9.24 -3.87
CA LEU A 424 -19.82 9.65 -3.17
C LEU A 424 -20.08 10.80 -2.19
N ILE A 425 -20.83 11.82 -2.61
CA ILE A 425 -21.20 12.97 -1.76
C ILE A 425 -22.07 12.52 -0.58
N LYS A 426 -23.06 11.64 -0.79
CA LYS A 426 -23.88 11.07 0.30
C LYS A 426 -23.02 10.41 1.39
N PHE A 427 -21.95 9.70 1.03
CA PHE A 427 -21.04 9.12 2.02
C PHE A 427 -20.14 10.15 2.70
N LEU A 428 -19.75 11.22 1.99
CA LEU A 428 -19.01 12.33 2.58
C LEU A 428 -19.85 13.14 3.57
N ASP A 429 -21.16 13.20 3.37
CA ASP A 429 -22.11 13.88 4.25
C ASP A 429 -22.68 13.00 5.37
N ASN A 430 -22.31 11.72 5.40
CA ASN A 430 -22.89 10.77 6.34
C ASN A 430 -22.51 11.11 7.80
N PRO A 431 -23.50 11.31 8.70
CA PRO A 431 -23.24 11.56 10.11
C PRO A 431 -22.66 10.33 10.82
N TYR A 432 -22.21 10.53 12.05
CA TYR A 432 -21.70 9.45 12.90
C TYR A 432 -22.25 9.57 14.32
N ILE A 433 -22.39 8.43 15.02
CA ILE A 433 -22.90 8.34 16.38
C ILE A 433 -21.71 8.15 17.32
N LEU A 434 -21.39 9.15 18.14
CA LEU A 434 -20.35 9.11 19.16
C LEU A 434 -20.98 9.16 20.55
N ASP A 435 -20.64 8.18 21.41
CA ASP A 435 -21.16 8.09 22.78
C ASP A 435 -22.72 8.17 22.86
N GLY A 436 -23.40 7.59 21.86
CA GLY A 436 -24.87 7.56 21.77
C GLY A 436 -25.51 8.84 21.23
N LYS A 437 -24.72 9.84 20.84
CA LYS A 437 -25.20 11.10 20.23
C LYS A 437 -24.84 11.12 18.75
N GLU A 438 -25.80 11.48 17.91
CA GLU A 438 -25.54 11.75 16.49
C GLU A 438 -24.76 13.06 16.35
N CYS A 439 -23.73 13.04 15.50
CA CYS A 439 -22.86 14.15 15.19
C CYS A 439 -22.85 14.35 13.67
N ASN A 440 -23.21 15.56 13.25
CA ASN A 440 -23.08 15.97 11.86
C ASN A 440 -21.60 16.03 11.46
N ARG A 441 -21.33 15.77 10.18
CA ARG A 441 -19.98 15.79 9.64
C ARG A 441 -19.71 17.09 8.90
N ASP A 442 -19.17 18.05 9.62
CA ASP A 442 -18.84 19.36 9.04
C ASP A 442 -17.43 19.40 8.44
N LYS A 443 -16.53 18.51 8.90
CA LYS A 443 -15.16 18.39 8.40
C LYS A 443 -14.60 16.97 8.54
N GLY A 444 -13.58 16.70 7.77
CA GLY A 444 -12.80 15.47 7.81
C GLY A 444 -13.51 14.28 7.20
N ILE A 445 -12.73 13.37 6.63
CA ILE A 445 -13.26 12.10 6.13
C ILE A 445 -13.07 11.00 7.17
N SER A 446 -14.00 10.06 7.20
CA SER A 446 -14.06 8.99 8.19
C SER A 446 -12.81 8.11 8.23
N GLN A 447 -12.14 8.06 9.38
CA GLN A 447 -11.04 7.12 9.58
C GLN A 447 -11.59 5.68 9.68
N GLY A 448 -11.17 4.81 8.76
CA GLY A 448 -11.62 3.43 8.66
C GLY A 448 -12.52 3.14 7.45
N SER A 449 -12.92 4.16 6.68
CA SER A 449 -13.63 3.93 5.42
C SER A 449 -12.67 3.42 4.34
N PRO A 450 -13.06 2.39 3.56
CA PRO A 450 -12.26 1.88 2.45
C PRO A 450 -11.87 2.92 1.40
N ILE A 451 -12.73 3.91 1.14
CA ILE A 451 -12.50 4.90 0.08
C ILE A 451 -11.73 6.14 0.56
N SER A 452 -11.67 6.39 1.87
CA SER A 452 -11.01 7.58 2.41
C SER A 452 -9.55 7.74 1.96
N PRO A 453 -8.70 6.69 1.88
CA PRO A 453 -7.33 6.84 1.41
C PRO A 453 -7.20 7.38 -0.02
N ILE A 454 -8.03 6.93 -0.97
CA ILE A 454 -7.94 7.42 -2.35
C ILE A 454 -8.47 8.85 -2.46
N LEU A 455 -9.52 9.19 -1.71
CA LEU A 455 -10.04 10.57 -1.64
C LEU A 455 -9.02 11.53 -1.03
N ALA A 456 -8.31 11.09 0.02
CA ALA A 456 -7.26 11.86 0.65
C ALA A 456 -6.09 12.13 -0.30
N ASN A 457 -5.71 11.14 -1.13
CA ASN A 457 -4.67 11.36 -2.12
C ASN A 457 -5.11 12.32 -3.23
N ILE A 458 -6.36 12.25 -3.69
CA ILE A 458 -6.92 13.21 -4.67
C ILE A 458 -6.92 14.62 -4.10
N TYR A 459 -7.26 14.77 -2.82
CA TYR A 459 -7.24 16.06 -2.14
C TYR A 459 -5.87 16.74 -2.16
N LEU A 460 -4.79 15.94 -2.14
CA LEU A 460 -3.41 16.42 -2.15
C LEU A 460 -2.78 16.45 -3.55
N ASP A 461 -3.49 16.05 -4.61
CA ASP A 461 -2.91 15.96 -5.96
C ASP A 461 -2.41 17.32 -6.45
N SER A 462 -3.19 18.38 -6.28
CA SER A 462 -2.79 19.75 -6.66
C SER A 462 -1.56 20.25 -5.90
N PHE A 463 -1.37 19.81 -4.66
CA PHE A 463 -0.17 20.08 -3.88
C PHE A 463 1.03 19.34 -4.47
N ASP A 464 0.89 18.03 -4.73
CA ASP A 464 1.95 17.21 -5.32
C ASP A 464 2.43 17.79 -6.66
N GLU A 465 1.49 18.18 -7.53
CA GLU A 465 1.81 18.83 -8.81
C GLU A 465 2.53 20.17 -8.63
N SER A 466 2.12 20.97 -7.66
CA SER A 466 2.74 22.27 -7.38
C SER A 466 4.18 22.10 -6.92
N MET A 467 4.44 21.12 -6.06
CA MET A 467 5.79 20.78 -5.61
C MET A 467 6.66 20.27 -6.76
N HIS A 468 6.12 19.44 -7.65
CA HIS A 468 6.84 18.96 -8.83
C HIS A 468 7.35 20.12 -9.69
N ARG A 469 6.51 21.16 -9.90
CA ARG A 469 6.86 22.34 -10.73
C ARG A 469 8.03 23.14 -10.17
N GLU A 470 8.26 23.12 -8.86
CA GLU A 470 9.42 23.77 -8.22
C GLU A 470 10.75 23.00 -8.41
N GLY A 471 10.73 21.87 -9.13
CA GLY A 471 11.94 21.11 -9.48
C GLY A 471 12.51 20.28 -8.33
N VAL A 472 11.75 20.08 -7.24
CA VAL A 472 12.12 19.19 -6.13
C VAL A 472 11.76 17.74 -6.39
N ARG A 473 12.18 16.83 -5.50
CA ARG A 473 11.73 15.42 -5.50
C ARG A 473 10.87 15.17 -4.27
N LEU A 474 9.56 15.21 -4.46
CA LEU A 474 8.57 14.83 -3.45
C LEU A 474 8.38 13.31 -3.47
N ILE A 475 8.37 12.68 -2.29
CA ILE A 475 7.89 11.31 -2.10
C ILE A 475 6.90 11.34 -0.93
N ARG A 476 5.63 10.99 -1.21
CA ARG A 476 4.54 11.07 -0.24
C ARG A 476 3.87 9.73 -0.03
N TYR A 477 3.74 9.33 1.23
CA TYR A 477 2.97 8.16 1.66
C TYR A 477 1.81 8.62 2.55
N ALA A 478 0.69 8.96 1.91
CA ALA A 478 -0.46 9.58 2.57
C ALA A 478 -0.11 10.93 3.22
N ASP A 479 -0.07 11.00 4.55
CA ASP A 479 0.26 12.18 5.37
C ASP A 479 1.77 12.36 5.61
N ASP A 480 2.54 11.26 5.58
CA ASP A 480 4.00 11.25 5.77
C ASP A 480 4.72 11.56 4.45
N MET A 481 5.65 12.52 4.43
CA MET A 481 6.34 12.91 3.20
C MET A 481 7.78 13.36 3.40
N VAL A 482 8.58 13.16 2.36
CA VAL A 482 9.93 13.72 2.24
C VAL A 482 10.06 14.52 0.96
N ILE A 483 10.70 15.69 1.07
CA ILE A 483 10.98 16.57 -0.06
C ILE A 483 12.49 16.74 -0.16
N LEU A 484 13.09 16.26 -1.25
CA LEU A 484 14.52 16.38 -1.47
C LEU A 484 14.83 17.62 -2.31
N THR A 485 15.86 18.36 -1.88
CA THR A 485 16.36 19.56 -2.56
C THR A 485 17.88 19.51 -2.75
N LYS A 486 18.40 20.34 -3.66
CA LYS A 486 19.84 20.39 -3.95
C LYS A 486 20.62 21.22 -2.94
N THR A 487 20.02 22.27 -2.38
CA THR A 487 20.66 23.19 -1.43
C THR A 487 19.78 23.42 -0.19
N LYS A 488 20.42 23.85 0.91
CA LYS A 488 19.71 24.19 2.16
C LYS A 488 18.75 25.35 1.98
N GLU A 489 19.20 26.41 1.31
CA GLU A 489 18.39 27.60 1.01
C GLU A 489 17.14 27.23 0.20
N MET A 490 17.29 26.34 -0.80
CA MET A 490 16.13 25.80 -1.53
C MET A 490 15.20 25.03 -0.59
N ALA A 491 15.72 24.25 0.35
CA ALA A 491 14.89 23.55 1.33
C ALA A 491 14.07 24.50 2.20
N GLU A 492 14.65 25.60 2.66
CA GLU A 492 13.99 26.62 3.48
C GLU A 492 12.86 27.31 2.66
N ASN A 493 13.14 27.73 1.42
CA ASN A 493 12.15 28.33 0.54
C ASN A 493 11.01 27.37 0.19
N ILE A 494 11.35 26.10 -0.10
CA ILE A 494 10.38 25.07 -0.45
C ILE A 494 9.50 24.70 0.75
N LEU A 495 10.03 24.75 1.97
CA LEU A 495 9.25 24.50 3.18
C LEU A 495 8.15 25.56 3.33
N GLU A 496 8.49 26.85 3.19
CA GLU A 496 7.51 27.93 3.25
C GLU A 496 6.51 27.88 2.10
N PHE A 497 6.97 27.53 0.89
CA PHE A 497 6.08 27.29 -0.25
C PHE A 497 5.10 26.13 0.03
N ALA A 498 5.59 25.02 0.58
CA ALA A 498 4.76 23.87 0.92
C ALA A 498 3.70 24.23 1.97
N LYS A 499 4.07 25.00 3.01
CA LYS A 499 3.13 25.53 4.01
C LYS A 499 2.03 26.35 3.35
N SER A 500 2.40 27.33 2.52
CA SER A 500 1.44 28.16 1.77
C SER A 500 0.49 27.33 0.90
N LYS A 501 0.99 26.31 0.19
CA LYS A 501 0.14 25.43 -0.65
C LYS A 501 -0.81 24.56 0.17
N LEU A 502 -0.37 24.06 1.32
CA LEU A 502 -1.24 23.29 2.23
C LEU A 502 -2.27 24.18 2.92
N ASP A 503 -1.94 25.43 3.25
CA ASP A 503 -2.88 26.39 3.83
C ASP A 503 -4.06 26.67 2.89
N HIS A 504 -3.81 26.74 1.57
CA HIS A 504 -4.89 26.82 0.57
C HIS A 504 -5.83 25.59 0.55
N LEU A 505 -5.36 24.47 1.06
CA LEU A 505 -6.12 23.24 1.24
C LEU A 505 -6.63 23.09 2.69
N PHE A 506 -6.51 24.12 3.54
CA PHE A 506 -6.88 24.09 4.96
C PHE A 506 -6.12 23.02 5.76
N LEU A 507 -4.88 22.74 5.38
CA LEU A 507 -4.00 21.77 6.03
C LEU A 507 -2.74 22.44 6.55
N HIS A 508 -2.19 21.90 7.63
CA HIS A 508 -0.95 22.41 8.23
C HIS A 508 0.06 21.29 8.44
N LEU A 509 1.34 21.65 8.36
CA LEU A 509 2.44 20.75 8.68
C LEU A 509 2.58 20.55 10.18
N LYS A 510 2.95 19.35 10.57
CA LYS A 510 3.23 19.00 11.96
C LYS A 510 4.62 19.48 12.35
N GLU A 511 4.69 20.67 12.95
CA GLU A 511 5.95 21.34 13.31
C GLU A 511 6.92 20.44 14.09
N LYS A 512 6.43 19.64 15.05
CA LYS A 512 7.26 18.71 15.85
C LYS A 512 7.97 17.62 15.04
N LYS A 513 7.46 17.27 13.85
CA LYS A 513 8.06 16.28 12.94
C LYS A 513 8.75 16.93 11.73
N THR A 514 8.63 18.25 11.58
CA THR A 514 9.14 18.97 10.43
C THR A 514 10.59 19.36 10.68
N SER A 515 11.50 18.94 9.81
CA SER A 515 12.91 19.30 9.94
C SER A 515 13.65 19.25 8.60
N ILE A 516 14.65 20.11 8.46
CA ILE A 516 15.57 20.14 7.30
C ILE A 516 16.89 19.52 7.73
N LYS A 517 17.35 18.51 6.99
CA LYS A 517 18.63 17.82 7.25
C LYS A 517 19.43 17.66 5.97
N LYS A 518 20.75 17.53 6.10
CA LYS A 518 21.56 16.98 5.00
C LYS A 518 21.29 15.49 4.93
N ILE A 519 21.18 14.97 3.71
CA ILE A 519 20.97 13.54 3.49
C ILE A 519 22.13 12.73 4.09
N SER A 520 23.38 13.23 3.99
CA SER A 520 24.58 12.62 4.58
C SER A 520 24.48 12.36 6.08
N ASP A 521 23.71 13.18 6.80
CA ASP A 521 23.66 13.16 8.27
C ASP A 521 22.70 12.09 8.79
N GLY A 522 21.92 11.47 7.90
CA GLY A 522 20.94 10.48 8.28
C GLY A 522 19.52 11.04 8.40
N PHE A 523 18.52 10.37 7.81
CA PHE A 523 17.11 10.68 8.05
C PHE A 523 16.23 9.42 8.06
N LEU A 524 15.02 9.50 8.64
CA LEU A 524 14.11 8.37 8.76
C LEU A 524 12.88 8.57 7.87
N PHE A 525 12.58 7.61 7.01
CA PHE A 525 11.34 7.61 6.22
C PHE A 525 10.75 6.21 6.11
N LEU A 526 9.46 6.07 6.39
CA LEU A 526 8.73 4.79 6.38
C LEU A 526 9.40 3.69 7.26
N GLY A 527 10.07 4.10 8.34
CA GLY A 527 10.78 3.21 9.25
C GLY A 527 12.20 2.82 8.82
N MET A 528 12.72 3.39 7.73
CA MET A 528 14.08 3.13 7.21
C MET A 528 14.99 4.34 7.41
N LYS A 529 16.27 4.10 7.68
CA LYS A 529 17.31 5.13 7.80
C LYS A 529 18.07 5.29 6.48
N PHE A 530 18.21 6.53 6.01
CA PHE A 530 18.94 6.90 4.80
C PHE A 530 20.14 7.79 5.14
N PRO A 531 21.30 7.72 4.44
CA PRO A 531 21.62 6.78 3.37
C PRO A 531 21.66 5.35 3.91
N LEU A 532 21.31 4.39 3.06
CA LEU A 532 21.42 2.98 3.40
C LEU A 532 22.93 2.66 3.50
N GLU A 533 23.44 2.36 4.70
CA GLU A 533 24.83 1.91 4.84
C GLU A 533 25.01 0.61 4.02
N GLU A 534 26.03 0.51 3.16
CA GLU A 534 26.26 -0.67 2.28
C GLU A 534 26.43 -1.97 3.08
N THR A 535 26.82 -1.88 4.35
CA THR A 535 26.92 -2.99 5.31
C THR A 535 25.60 -3.32 6.02
N ASN A 536 24.55 -2.50 5.82
CA ASN A 536 23.22 -2.65 6.41
C ASN A 536 22.11 -2.83 5.35
N LEU A 537 22.37 -3.63 4.32
CA LEU A 537 21.29 -4.35 3.61
C LEU A 537 20.45 -5.26 4.55
N TRP A 538 20.84 -5.33 5.83
CA TRP A 538 20.25 -6.14 6.89
C TRP A 538 19.51 -5.30 7.94
N LYS A 539 18.49 -4.54 7.54
CA LYS A 539 17.38 -4.12 8.43
C LYS A 539 16.16 -3.65 7.60
N THR A 540 15.72 -4.52 6.69
CA THR A 540 14.54 -4.33 5.84
C THR A 540 13.51 -5.45 5.98
N GLU A 541 13.46 -6.15 7.12
CA GLU A 541 12.16 -6.68 7.53
C GLU A 541 11.41 -5.51 8.18
N GLU A 542 10.25 -5.15 7.61
CA GLU A 542 9.26 -4.24 8.21
C GLU A 542 9.33 -4.40 9.72
N TYR A 543 9.52 -3.32 10.50
CA TYR A 543 9.60 -3.39 11.95
C TYR A 543 8.23 -3.81 12.52
N ARG A 544 7.93 -5.10 12.38
CA ARG A 544 6.78 -5.80 12.88
C ARG A 544 7.09 -6.14 14.34
N LYS A 545 6.12 -5.91 15.21
CA LYS A 545 6.28 -6.13 16.65
C LYS A 545 5.38 -7.29 17.10
N PRO A 546 5.80 -8.08 18.09
CA PRO A 546 4.92 -9.04 18.74
C PRO A 546 3.74 -8.30 19.36
N LEU A 547 2.54 -8.81 19.13
CA LEU A 547 1.33 -8.38 19.83
C LEU A 547 1.04 -9.34 20.97
N PHE A 548 1.22 -8.88 22.20
CA PHE A 548 0.90 -9.64 23.41
C PHE A 548 -0.53 -9.33 23.86
N ILE A 549 -1.37 -10.34 23.96
CA ILE A 549 -2.73 -10.26 24.51
C ILE A 549 -2.66 -10.74 25.97
N SER A 550 -2.52 -9.78 26.88
CA SER A 550 -2.31 -10.00 28.32
C SER A 550 -3.53 -9.68 29.18
N GLU A 551 -4.64 -9.28 28.58
CA GLU A 551 -5.88 -8.99 29.29
C GLU A 551 -6.90 -10.09 28.96
N PRO A 552 -7.60 -10.65 29.96
CA PRO A 552 -8.56 -11.72 29.72
C PRO A 552 -9.87 -11.20 29.12
N PHE A 553 -10.58 -12.11 28.45
CA PHE A 553 -11.91 -11.93 27.87
C PHE A 553 -11.97 -10.87 26.76
N LEU A 554 -10.88 -10.73 26.01
CA LEU A 554 -10.85 -9.93 24.80
C LEU A 554 -11.35 -10.75 23.60
N PHE A 555 -12.00 -10.06 22.66
CA PHE A 555 -12.34 -10.61 21.35
C PHE A 555 -11.42 -9.99 20.30
N LEU A 556 -10.73 -10.83 19.51
CA LEU A 556 -9.92 -10.40 18.38
C LEU A 556 -10.61 -10.75 17.06
N GLY A 557 -10.74 -9.75 16.21
CA GLY A 557 -11.33 -9.89 14.89
C GLY A 557 -10.59 -9.09 13.83
N THR A 558 -11.16 -9.03 12.63
CA THR A 558 -10.65 -8.25 11.51
C THR A 558 -11.58 -7.10 11.15
N ASN A 559 -10.96 -5.99 10.77
CA ASN A 559 -11.61 -4.85 10.14
C ASN A 559 -10.76 -4.45 8.93
N GLY A 560 -11.03 -5.07 7.78
CA GLY A 560 -10.16 -4.96 6.60
C GLY A 560 -8.76 -5.50 6.90
N ASP A 561 -7.72 -4.69 6.67
CA ASP A 561 -6.31 -5.07 6.90
C ASP A 561 -5.79 -4.73 8.30
N ALA A 562 -6.69 -4.65 9.27
CA ALA A 562 -6.36 -4.41 10.67
C ALA A 562 -6.97 -5.46 11.60
N VAL A 563 -6.21 -5.79 12.65
CA VAL A 563 -6.67 -6.57 13.80
C VAL A 563 -7.42 -5.63 14.74
N THR A 564 -8.66 -5.97 15.05
CA THR A 564 -9.52 -5.22 15.98
C THR A 564 -9.60 -5.99 17.29
N ILE A 565 -9.39 -5.28 18.41
CA ILE A 565 -9.45 -5.84 19.76
C ILE A 565 -10.67 -5.22 20.45
N LYS A 566 -11.60 -6.06 20.90
CA LYS A 566 -12.84 -5.65 21.57
C LYS A 566 -12.89 -6.15 23.01
N LYS A 567 -13.52 -5.37 23.89
CA LYS A 567 -13.89 -5.74 25.26
C LYS A 567 -15.34 -5.37 25.50
N LYS A 568 -16.19 -6.34 25.83
CA LYS A 568 -17.66 -6.15 25.98
C LYS A 568 -18.25 -5.40 24.77
N ASP A 569 -17.95 -5.89 23.57
CA ASP A 569 -18.35 -5.34 22.26
C ASP A 569 -17.85 -3.94 21.90
N LYS A 570 -17.11 -3.28 22.81
CA LYS A 570 -16.45 -2.01 22.52
C LYS A 570 -15.05 -2.26 21.97
N VAL A 571 -14.75 -1.68 20.82
CA VAL A 571 -13.39 -1.69 20.27
C VAL A 571 -12.49 -0.85 21.18
N ILE A 572 -11.47 -1.50 21.75
CA ILE A 572 -10.47 -0.85 22.60
C ILE A 572 -9.21 -0.49 21.82
N ASN A 573 -8.91 -1.23 20.74
CA ASN A 573 -7.75 -0.98 19.90
C ASN A 573 -7.91 -1.55 18.49
N THR A 574 -7.20 -0.96 17.53
CA THR A 574 -7.13 -1.43 16.14
C THR A 574 -5.70 -1.26 15.62
N ILE A 575 -5.09 -2.36 15.19
CA ILE A 575 -3.68 -2.43 14.81
C ILE A 575 -3.58 -2.96 13.37
N PRO A 576 -2.96 -2.22 12.43
CA PRO A 576 -2.71 -2.72 11.08
C PRO A 576 -1.91 -4.03 11.11
N ILE A 577 -2.37 -5.07 10.40
CA ILE A 577 -1.75 -6.39 10.51
C ILE A 577 -0.30 -6.41 10.00
N ARG A 578 0.02 -5.55 9.02
CA ARG A 578 1.38 -5.35 8.51
C ARG A 578 2.41 -4.88 9.56
N ARG A 579 1.95 -4.47 10.76
CA ARG A 579 2.82 -4.06 11.88
C ARG A 579 3.02 -5.16 12.91
N ILE A 580 2.39 -6.32 12.72
CA ILE A 580 2.37 -7.43 13.68
C ILE A 580 3.26 -8.53 13.12
N SER A 581 4.24 -8.98 13.91
CA SER A 581 5.13 -10.09 13.53
C SER A 581 4.51 -11.42 13.93
N GLU A 582 3.97 -11.48 15.13
CA GLU A 582 3.26 -12.62 15.70
C GLU A 582 2.30 -12.14 16.80
N ILE A 583 1.36 -13.02 17.18
CA ILE A 583 0.36 -12.75 18.21
C ILE A 583 0.47 -13.80 19.30
N LEU A 584 0.67 -13.38 20.54
CA LEU A 584 0.78 -14.25 21.70
C LEU A 584 -0.39 -14.02 22.66
N PHE A 585 -1.24 -15.03 22.80
CA PHE A 585 -2.34 -15.05 23.76
C PHE A 585 -1.88 -15.59 25.10
N LEU A 586 -1.75 -14.70 26.07
CA LEU A 586 -1.29 -15.00 27.44
C LEU A 586 -2.46 -15.25 28.39
N GLU A 587 -3.65 -14.78 28.02
CA GLU A 587 -4.88 -14.87 28.80
C GLU A 587 -6.02 -15.39 27.92
N ASN A 588 -7.06 -15.94 28.57
CA ASN A 588 -8.24 -16.46 27.89
C ASN A 588 -8.88 -15.38 27.02
N SER A 589 -8.92 -15.60 25.71
CA SER A 589 -9.48 -14.68 24.72
C SER A 589 -10.22 -15.45 23.64
N VAL A 590 -11.09 -14.76 22.91
CA VAL A 590 -11.86 -15.30 21.79
C VAL A 590 -11.35 -14.65 20.50
N PHE A 591 -11.33 -15.39 19.40
CA PHE A 591 -11.02 -14.84 18.10
C PHE A 591 -11.83 -15.49 16.98
N SER A 592 -12.09 -14.74 15.91
CA SER A 592 -12.86 -15.20 14.75
C SER A 592 -12.04 -16.05 13.77
N THR A 593 -12.72 -16.77 12.89
CA THR A 593 -12.06 -17.49 11.78
C THR A 593 -11.48 -16.54 10.73
N SER A 594 -12.10 -15.38 10.50
CA SER A 594 -11.58 -14.32 9.62
C SER A 594 -10.24 -13.80 10.14
N PHE A 595 -10.09 -13.66 11.46
CA PHE A 595 -8.83 -13.29 12.11
C PHE A 595 -7.72 -14.31 11.86
N ILE A 596 -8.01 -15.62 12.02
CA ILE A 596 -7.03 -16.68 11.74
C ILE A 596 -6.61 -16.64 10.26
N ARG A 597 -7.58 -16.55 9.34
CA ARG A 597 -7.34 -16.48 7.90
C ARG A 597 -6.42 -15.30 7.55
N LYS A 598 -6.76 -14.10 8.05
CA LYS A 598 -5.99 -12.88 7.78
C LYS A 598 -4.58 -12.98 8.35
N CYS A 599 -4.40 -13.58 9.53
CA CYS A 599 -3.08 -13.87 10.08
C CYS A 599 -2.28 -14.82 9.19
N SER A 600 -2.89 -15.90 8.69
CA SER A 600 -2.24 -16.84 7.77
C SER A 600 -1.81 -16.17 6.45
N GLU A 601 -2.69 -15.37 5.83
CA GLU A 601 -2.41 -14.60 4.61
C GLU A 601 -1.25 -13.61 4.77
N ASN A 602 -1.07 -13.06 5.97
CA ASN A 602 -0.01 -12.09 6.28
C ASN A 602 1.23 -12.73 6.93
N HIS A 603 1.25 -14.06 7.02
CA HIS A 603 2.31 -14.85 7.64
C HIS A 603 2.57 -14.50 9.11
N VAL A 604 1.49 -14.22 9.86
CA VAL A 604 1.53 -13.90 11.28
C VAL A 604 1.10 -15.14 12.08
N PRO A 605 2.01 -15.81 12.81
CA PRO A 605 1.67 -16.95 13.65
C PRO A 605 0.91 -16.50 14.92
N ILE A 606 0.00 -17.37 15.37
CA ILE A 606 -0.79 -17.15 16.58
C ILE A 606 -0.41 -18.20 17.62
N THR A 607 0.21 -17.79 18.72
CA THR A 607 0.60 -18.67 19.81
C THR A 607 -0.40 -18.57 20.97
N LEU A 608 -0.96 -19.70 21.36
CA LEU A 608 -1.87 -19.87 22.50
C LEU A 608 -1.09 -20.41 23.70
N THR A 609 -1.34 -19.84 24.87
CA THR A 609 -0.70 -20.27 26.11
C THR A 609 -1.71 -20.49 27.23
N LEU A 610 -1.34 -21.26 28.26
CA LEU A 610 -2.07 -21.32 29.53
C LEU A 610 -1.94 -19.97 30.25
N GLY A 611 -2.78 -19.70 31.26
CA GLY A 611 -2.63 -18.49 32.10
C GLY A 611 -1.29 -18.40 32.86
N SER A 612 -0.49 -19.48 32.87
CA SER A 612 0.92 -19.46 33.30
C SER A 612 1.90 -18.96 32.24
N GLY A 613 1.43 -18.67 31.03
CA GLY A 613 2.24 -18.40 29.85
C GLY A 613 2.79 -19.64 29.14
N TYR A 614 2.51 -20.86 29.62
CA TYR A 614 3.05 -22.09 29.03
C TYR A 614 2.40 -22.37 27.68
N HIS A 615 3.23 -22.72 26.68
CA HIS A 615 2.78 -22.98 25.31
C HIS A 615 1.75 -24.12 25.26
N ILE A 616 0.62 -23.87 24.58
CA ILE A 616 -0.39 -24.90 24.27
C ILE A 616 -0.25 -25.30 22.80
N ASN A 617 -0.36 -24.31 21.91
CA ASN A 617 -0.30 -24.54 20.47
C ASN A 617 0.11 -23.25 19.75
N THR A 618 0.66 -23.39 18.55
CA THR A 618 0.84 -22.29 17.60
C THR A 618 0.04 -22.61 16.35
N ILE A 619 -0.90 -21.73 15.99
CA ILE A 619 -1.52 -21.75 14.67
C ILE A 619 -0.52 -21.11 13.72
N CYS A 620 0.22 -21.96 13.01
CA CYS A 620 1.26 -21.56 12.08
C CYS A 620 0.63 -21.08 10.75
N PRO A 621 1.18 -20.03 10.11
CA PRO A 621 0.76 -19.67 8.77
C PRO A 621 1.19 -20.76 7.78
N ASP A 622 0.31 -21.08 6.83
CA ASP A 622 0.64 -22.00 5.74
C ASP A 622 1.56 -21.32 4.73
N SER A 623 2.87 -21.38 5.01
CA SER A 623 3.89 -20.69 4.24
C SER A 623 5.17 -21.50 4.21
N LYS A 624 5.70 -21.71 3.00
CA LYS A 624 7.02 -22.31 2.80
C LYS A 624 8.08 -21.64 3.67
N LYS A 625 8.09 -20.30 3.73
CA LYS A 625 9.07 -19.53 4.54
C LYS A 625 9.01 -19.93 6.03
N TYR A 626 7.83 -20.24 6.57
CA TYR A 626 7.69 -20.61 7.96
C TYR A 626 8.20 -22.03 8.24
N PHE A 627 7.82 -23.01 7.39
CA PHE A 627 8.27 -24.41 7.54
C PHE A 627 9.76 -24.60 7.25
N ASP A 628 10.33 -23.76 6.37
CA ASP A 628 11.77 -23.77 6.08
C ASP A 628 12.60 -23.44 7.33
N ILE A 629 12.08 -22.66 8.30
CA ILE A 629 12.81 -22.28 9.52
C ILE A 629 13.14 -23.51 10.36
N GLU A 630 12.14 -24.33 10.67
CA GLU A 630 12.30 -25.52 11.50
C GLU A 630 13.18 -26.57 10.82
N SER A 631 13.00 -26.72 9.50
CA SER A 631 13.80 -27.61 8.64
C SER A 631 15.26 -27.18 8.58
N ASN A 632 15.53 -25.92 8.26
CA ASN A 632 16.88 -25.37 8.19
C ASN A 632 17.56 -25.38 9.55
N HIS A 633 16.83 -25.08 10.63
CA HIS A 633 17.36 -25.15 11.98
C HIS A 633 17.83 -26.57 12.30
N SER A 634 17.01 -27.58 11.96
CA SER A 634 17.35 -28.99 12.14
C SER A 634 18.56 -29.42 11.30
N ILE A 635 18.66 -28.98 10.05
CA ILE A 635 19.81 -29.28 9.17
C ILE A 635 21.08 -28.64 9.72
N LEU A 636 21.03 -27.34 10.01
CA LEU A 636 22.16 -26.58 10.52
C LEU A 636 22.66 -27.19 11.82
N PHE A 637 21.77 -27.42 12.80
CA PHE A 637 22.14 -28.02 14.08
C PHE A 637 22.80 -29.40 13.93
N ARG A 638 22.31 -30.24 13.02
CA ARG A 638 22.90 -31.56 12.75
C ARG A 638 24.25 -31.47 12.03
N SER A 639 24.48 -30.41 11.26
CA SER A 639 25.76 -30.17 10.57
C SER A 639 26.87 -29.64 11.49
N LEU A 640 26.52 -29.05 12.65
CA LEU A 640 27.49 -28.57 13.63
C LEU A 640 28.30 -29.72 14.23
N SER A 641 29.61 -29.54 14.32
CA SER A 641 30.48 -30.46 15.05
C SER A 641 30.23 -30.36 16.56
N ASP A 642 30.65 -31.36 17.32
CA ASP A 642 30.58 -31.31 18.79
C ASP A 642 31.38 -30.13 19.36
N THR A 643 32.47 -29.75 18.69
CA THR A 643 33.25 -28.56 19.03
C THR A 643 32.43 -27.28 18.83
N ASP A 644 31.72 -27.14 17.72
CA ASP A 644 30.88 -25.96 17.46
C ASP A 644 29.74 -25.85 18.47
N ARG A 645 29.08 -26.98 18.79
CA ARG A 645 28.02 -27.02 19.82
C ARG A 645 28.56 -26.63 21.19
N LEU A 646 29.75 -27.10 21.54
CA LEU A 646 30.42 -26.72 22.78
C LEU A 646 30.75 -25.22 22.81
N LEU A 647 31.17 -24.62 21.71
CA LEU A 647 31.41 -23.17 21.63
C LEU A 647 30.13 -22.38 21.95
N PHE A 648 28.99 -22.74 21.36
CA PHE A 648 27.71 -22.10 21.69
C PHE A 648 27.30 -22.32 23.15
N ALA A 649 27.49 -23.53 23.68
CA ALA A 649 27.23 -23.82 25.09
C ALA A 649 28.08 -22.95 26.03
N ARG A 650 29.37 -22.76 25.72
CA ARG A 650 30.28 -21.89 26.47
C ARG A 650 29.78 -20.45 26.45
N GLU A 651 29.44 -19.92 25.28
CA GLU A 651 28.93 -18.55 25.14
C GLU A 651 27.66 -18.30 25.97
N ILE A 652 26.71 -19.24 25.98
CA ILE A 652 25.49 -19.15 26.81
C ILE A 652 25.84 -19.09 28.30
N ALA A 653 26.68 -20.02 28.77
CA ALA A 653 27.10 -20.08 30.17
C ALA A 653 27.88 -18.82 30.61
N ILE A 654 28.75 -18.31 29.73
CA ILE A 654 29.50 -17.07 29.92
C ILE A 654 28.54 -15.87 30.01
N CYS A 655 27.57 -15.77 29.10
CA CYS A 655 26.59 -14.68 29.08
C CYS A 655 25.72 -14.67 30.35
N LYS A 656 25.29 -15.84 30.83
CA LYS A 656 24.61 -15.96 32.13
C LYS A 656 25.43 -15.32 33.25
N VAL A 657 26.71 -15.70 33.38
CA VAL A 657 27.58 -15.18 34.44
C VAL A 657 27.84 -13.68 34.27
N LYS A 658 28.06 -13.20 33.04
CA LYS A 658 28.16 -11.76 32.73
C LYS A 658 26.93 -10.99 33.19
N ASN A 659 25.73 -11.54 32.99
CA ASN A 659 24.47 -10.91 33.41
C ASN A 659 24.35 -10.80 34.94
N TYR A 660 24.83 -11.78 35.69
CA TYR A 660 24.95 -11.67 37.16
C TYR A 660 26.01 -10.67 37.59
N ILE A 661 27.16 -10.59 36.91
CA ILE A 661 28.18 -9.57 37.17
C ILE A 661 27.58 -8.17 36.99
N THR A 662 26.89 -7.92 35.87
CA THR A 662 26.16 -6.66 35.62
C THR A 662 25.16 -6.38 36.75
N PHE A 663 24.37 -7.37 37.15
CA PHE A 663 23.39 -7.21 38.23
C PHE A 663 24.04 -6.73 39.52
N PHE A 664 25.09 -7.41 39.98
CA PHE A 664 25.79 -7.05 41.20
C PHE A 664 26.50 -5.69 41.11
N LYS A 665 27.03 -5.31 39.93
CA LYS A 665 27.58 -3.97 39.68
C LYS A 665 26.50 -2.87 39.72
N SER A 666 25.25 -3.18 39.35
CA SER A 666 24.19 -2.16 39.12
C SER A 666 23.48 -1.59 40.36
N ARG A 667 23.36 -2.33 41.48
CA ARG A 667 22.26 -2.07 42.43
C ARG A 667 22.66 -1.81 43.88
N TYR A 668 23.83 -2.27 44.36
CA TYR A 668 24.11 -2.27 45.80
C TYR A 668 25.60 -2.12 46.23
N PHE A 669 26.30 -1.11 45.69
CA PHE A 669 27.49 -0.45 46.27
C PHE A 669 28.92 -1.03 46.15
N LYS A 670 29.87 -0.09 46.34
CA LYS A 670 31.31 -0.03 46.06
C LYS A 670 32.26 -0.98 46.84
N GLU A 671 31.81 -1.91 47.68
CA GLU A 671 32.73 -2.78 48.45
C GLU A 671 32.27 -4.24 48.55
N ASN A 672 32.77 -5.07 47.63
CA ASN A 672 33.47 -6.33 47.88
C ASN A 672 33.69 -7.06 46.56
N ASN A 673 34.85 -6.85 45.94
CA ASN A 673 35.15 -7.40 44.63
C ASN A 673 35.48 -8.91 44.67
N THR A 674 35.36 -9.59 45.81
CA THR A 674 35.72 -11.01 45.92
C THR A 674 34.80 -11.91 45.10
N LEU A 675 33.47 -11.69 45.15
CA LEU A 675 32.55 -12.47 44.31
C LEU A 675 32.70 -12.12 42.83
N ILE A 676 32.74 -10.84 42.49
CA ILE A 676 32.89 -10.41 41.09
C ILE A 676 34.21 -10.94 40.52
N ASN A 677 35.32 -10.83 41.25
CA ASN A 677 36.60 -11.42 40.84
C ASN A 677 36.51 -12.95 40.70
N GLN A 678 35.77 -13.64 41.58
CA GLN A 678 35.55 -15.08 41.45
C GLN A 678 34.70 -15.44 40.23
N LEU A 679 33.69 -14.65 39.90
CA LEU A 679 32.87 -14.82 38.70
C LEU A 679 33.69 -14.52 37.44
N GLU A 680 34.44 -13.41 37.41
CA GLU A 680 35.32 -13.00 36.31
C GLU A 680 36.47 -14.01 36.10
N SER A 681 37.05 -14.55 37.17
CA SER A 681 38.02 -15.67 37.07
C SER A 681 37.36 -16.95 36.58
N GLY A 682 36.11 -17.21 36.99
CA GLY A 682 35.34 -18.36 36.52
C GLY A 682 35.04 -18.33 35.03
N LEU A 683 34.85 -17.13 34.45
CA LEU A 683 34.65 -16.95 33.01
C LEU A 683 35.84 -17.49 32.21
N LYS A 684 37.07 -17.23 32.63
CA LYS A 684 38.28 -17.76 31.97
C LYS A 684 38.29 -19.29 31.93
N ASN A 685 37.93 -19.93 33.04
CA ASN A 685 37.86 -21.39 33.13
C ASN A 685 36.75 -21.96 32.20
N MET A 686 35.65 -21.23 32.01
CA MET A 686 34.57 -21.62 31.10
C MET A 686 35.01 -21.54 29.63
N GLU A 687 35.78 -20.51 29.27
CA GLU A 687 36.35 -20.35 27.92
C GLU A 687 37.26 -21.53 27.55
N GLU A 688 37.98 -22.09 28.51
CA GLU A 688 38.90 -23.23 28.34
C GLU A 688 38.23 -24.62 28.46
N ALA A 689 36.95 -24.70 28.81
CA ALA A 689 36.28 -25.97 29.16
C ALA A 689 36.11 -26.91 27.95
N THR A 690 36.84 -28.03 27.88
CA THR A 690 36.92 -28.91 26.69
C THR A 690 35.74 -29.86 26.50
N SER A 691 34.79 -29.90 27.43
CA SER A 691 33.59 -30.74 27.32
C SER A 691 32.35 -30.10 27.97
N PRO A 692 31.12 -30.46 27.54
CA PRO A 692 29.89 -29.98 28.17
C PRO A 692 29.80 -30.31 29.66
N GLN A 693 30.33 -31.47 30.08
CA GLN A 693 30.33 -31.88 31.47
C GLN A 693 31.21 -30.98 32.34
N GLN A 694 32.41 -30.63 31.86
CA GLN A 694 33.32 -29.72 32.55
C GLN A 694 32.71 -28.32 32.64
N LEU A 695 32.11 -27.84 31.54
CA LEU A 695 31.43 -26.54 31.49
C LEU A 695 30.29 -26.46 32.52
N ARG A 696 29.42 -27.48 32.58
CA ARG A 696 28.35 -27.58 33.61
C ARG A 696 28.90 -27.62 35.02
N GLY A 697 30.06 -28.24 35.24
CA GLY A 697 30.75 -28.23 36.53
C GLY A 697 31.16 -26.83 36.98
N PHE A 698 31.76 -26.04 36.08
CA PHE A 698 32.12 -24.65 36.34
C PHE A 698 30.87 -23.78 36.56
N GLU A 699 29.87 -23.89 35.69
CA GLU A 699 28.58 -23.19 35.80
C GLU A 699 27.92 -23.45 37.15
N GLY A 700 27.78 -24.71 37.55
CA GLY A 700 27.14 -25.08 38.81
C GLY A 700 27.88 -24.56 40.04
N SER A 701 29.22 -24.52 39.99
CA SER A 701 30.05 -23.96 41.06
C SER A 701 29.83 -22.44 41.22
N LEU A 702 29.83 -21.69 40.11
CA LEU A 702 29.57 -20.25 40.14
C LEU A 702 28.13 -19.93 40.55
N SER A 703 27.15 -20.68 40.04
CA SER A 703 25.74 -20.53 40.41
C SER A 703 25.50 -20.71 41.92
N ARG A 704 26.17 -21.67 42.58
CA ARG A 704 26.07 -21.83 44.05
C ARG A 704 26.55 -20.59 44.80
N LYS A 705 27.68 -20.00 44.38
CA LYS A 705 28.23 -18.78 44.98
C LYS A 705 27.30 -17.59 44.77
N THR A 706 26.73 -17.47 43.57
CA THR A 706 25.73 -16.46 43.24
C THR A 706 24.51 -16.56 44.17
N PHE A 707 23.91 -17.75 44.32
CA PHE A 707 22.75 -17.94 45.20
C PHE A 707 23.05 -17.59 46.67
N GLN A 708 24.23 -17.96 47.17
CA GLN A 708 24.65 -17.58 48.53
C GLN A 708 24.74 -16.06 48.69
N GLN A 709 25.23 -15.35 47.67
CA GLN A 709 25.30 -13.89 47.70
C GLN A 709 23.91 -13.23 47.67
N LEU A 710 22.93 -13.83 46.96
CA LEU A 710 21.58 -13.26 46.89
C LEU A 710 20.94 -13.07 48.27
N ASN A 711 21.24 -13.94 49.24
CA ASN A 711 20.74 -13.85 50.62
C ASN A 711 21.09 -12.52 51.28
N ARG A 712 22.24 -11.91 50.95
CA ARG A 712 22.63 -10.59 51.49
C ARG A 712 21.70 -9.46 51.07
N TYR A 713 20.90 -9.68 50.04
CA TYR A 713 19.94 -8.70 49.54
C TYR A 713 18.49 -9.03 49.94
N ILE A 714 18.26 -10.13 50.65
CA ILE A 714 16.93 -10.53 51.13
C ILE A 714 16.85 -10.17 52.62
N GLU A 715 16.01 -9.19 52.95
CA GLU A 715 15.89 -8.67 54.33
C GLU A 715 15.33 -9.71 55.32
N ASN A 716 14.41 -10.57 54.86
CA ASN A 716 13.80 -11.59 55.70
C ASN A 716 14.57 -12.90 55.60
N GLU A 717 15.28 -13.26 56.68
CA GLU A 717 16.12 -14.47 56.77
C GLU A 717 15.35 -15.79 56.52
N LYS A 718 14.04 -15.82 56.75
CA LYS A 718 13.23 -17.02 56.45
C LYS A 718 13.12 -17.31 54.95
N PHE A 719 13.42 -16.33 54.11
CA PHE A 719 13.51 -16.49 52.65
C PHE A 719 14.95 -16.63 52.16
N HIS A 720 15.93 -16.89 53.05
CA HIS A 720 17.29 -17.16 52.62
C HIS A 720 17.41 -18.53 51.95
N ILE A 721 18.10 -18.54 50.82
CA ILE A 721 18.40 -19.72 50.02
C ILE A 721 19.49 -20.52 50.74
N LYS A 722 19.10 -21.63 51.38
CA LYS A 722 20.05 -22.57 52.00
C LYS A 722 20.68 -23.49 50.97
N LYS A 723 19.83 -24.06 50.11
CA LYS A 723 20.19 -24.92 48.98
C LYS A 723 19.13 -24.75 47.91
N ARG A 724 19.53 -24.86 46.65
CA ARG A 724 18.59 -24.91 45.54
C ARG A 724 17.89 -26.28 45.53
N GLU A 725 16.58 -26.29 45.77
CA GLU A 725 15.74 -27.49 45.84
C GLU A 725 14.56 -27.37 44.87
N ARG A 726 14.33 -28.40 44.03
CA ARG A 726 13.30 -28.38 42.98
C ARG A 726 12.12 -29.30 43.28
N GLU A 727 12.34 -30.41 43.99
CA GLU A 727 11.31 -31.44 44.19
C GLU A 727 10.43 -31.18 45.41
N LYS A 728 11.03 -30.79 46.54
CA LYS A 728 10.35 -30.42 47.78
C LYS A 728 10.78 -29.03 48.24
N PRO A 729 10.35 -27.97 47.52
CA PRO A 729 10.84 -26.63 47.75
C PRO A 729 10.39 -26.05 49.11
N ASP A 730 11.25 -25.27 49.72
CA ASP A 730 10.88 -24.28 50.75
C ASP A 730 10.27 -23.02 50.09
N SER A 731 9.83 -22.04 50.89
CA SER A 731 9.13 -20.87 50.38
C SER A 731 9.93 -20.07 49.33
N ILE A 732 11.24 -19.90 49.50
CA ILE A 732 12.07 -19.18 48.52
C ILE A 732 12.30 -20.01 47.25
N ASN A 733 12.57 -21.32 47.38
CA ASN A 733 12.70 -22.19 46.22
C ASN A 733 11.39 -22.31 45.45
N SER A 734 10.25 -22.22 46.13
CA SER A 734 8.92 -22.19 45.51
C SER A 734 8.75 -20.96 44.61
N LEU A 735 9.17 -19.79 45.08
CA LEU A 735 9.18 -18.55 44.28
C LEU A 735 10.13 -18.66 43.09
N LEU A 736 11.34 -19.17 43.29
CA LEU A 736 12.33 -19.36 42.22
C LEU A 736 11.82 -20.35 41.17
N ASN A 737 11.32 -21.51 41.59
CA ASN A 737 10.73 -22.50 40.70
C ASN A 737 9.59 -21.90 39.87
N PHE A 738 8.68 -21.15 40.53
CA PHE A 738 7.54 -20.55 39.85
C PHE A 738 7.97 -19.45 38.88
N GLY A 739 8.87 -18.55 39.28
CA GLY A 739 9.39 -17.48 38.40
C GLY A 739 10.15 -18.00 37.19
N TYR A 740 11.02 -19.01 37.38
CA TYR A 740 11.71 -19.69 36.28
C TYR A 740 10.72 -20.39 35.35
N TYR A 741 9.71 -21.08 35.89
CA TYR A 741 8.66 -21.67 35.06
C TYR A 741 7.92 -20.63 34.20
N LEU A 742 7.59 -19.45 34.74
CA LEU A 742 6.96 -18.38 33.95
C LEU A 742 7.91 -17.81 32.88
N LEU A 743 9.19 -17.65 33.20
CA LEU A 743 10.21 -17.21 32.25
C LEU A 743 10.39 -18.23 31.11
N TYR A 744 10.61 -19.50 31.46
CA TYR A 744 10.68 -20.62 30.53
C TYR A 744 9.49 -20.65 29.60
N SER A 745 8.29 -20.56 30.17
CA SER A 745 7.03 -20.55 29.44
C SER A 745 6.97 -19.42 28.40
N ARG A 746 7.42 -18.22 28.77
CA ARG A 746 7.48 -17.05 27.88
C ARG A 746 8.49 -17.24 26.75
N ILE A 747 9.65 -17.81 27.05
CA ILE A 747 10.70 -18.11 26.07
C ILE A 747 10.21 -19.19 25.11
N ASN A 748 9.59 -20.26 25.62
CA ASN A 748 9.03 -21.35 24.81
C ASN A 748 8.01 -20.80 23.79
N ALA A 749 7.08 -19.95 24.25
CA ALA A 749 6.14 -19.29 23.36
C ALA A 749 6.86 -18.42 22.31
N SER A 750 7.91 -17.70 22.68
CA SER A 750 8.67 -16.82 21.78
C SER A 750 9.45 -17.61 20.72
N ILE A 751 10.16 -18.67 21.10
CA ILE A 751 10.90 -19.55 20.17
C ILE A 751 9.93 -20.19 19.16
N ARG A 752 8.82 -20.74 19.64
CA ARG A 752 7.83 -21.39 18.78
C ARG A 752 7.12 -20.40 17.88
N SER A 753 6.90 -19.16 18.34
CA SER A 753 6.27 -18.11 17.52
C SER A 753 7.13 -17.72 16.30
N VAL A 754 8.46 -17.81 16.40
CA VAL A 754 9.35 -17.52 15.28
C VAL A 754 9.66 -18.74 14.40
N GLY A 755 9.04 -19.89 14.67
CA GLY A 755 9.18 -21.13 13.88
C GLY A 755 10.39 -22.00 14.21
N LEU A 756 11.11 -21.73 15.30
CA LEU A 756 12.28 -22.52 15.70
C LEU A 756 11.88 -23.81 16.44
N ASN A 757 12.64 -24.88 16.22
CA ASN A 757 12.54 -26.12 16.99
C ASN A 757 13.06 -25.92 18.44
N PRO A 758 12.24 -26.06 19.48
CA PRO A 758 12.61 -25.75 20.85
C PRO A 758 13.42 -26.86 21.55
N TYR A 759 13.62 -28.00 20.90
CA TYR A 759 14.37 -29.15 21.43
C TYR A 759 15.84 -29.21 20.97
N LEU A 760 16.31 -28.20 20.22
CA LEU A 760 17.66 -28.16 19.66
C LEU A 760 18.58 -27.23 20.48
N GLY A 761 18.81 -27.57 21.75
CA GLY A 761 19.72 -26.85 22.65
C GLY A 761 21.20 -27.22 22.46
N PHE A 762 22.08 -26.34 22.95
CA PHE A 762 23.54 -26.46 22.93
C PHE A 762 24.12 -26.82 24.30
N LEU A 763 23.70 -26.13 25.37
CA LEU A 763 24.19 -26.36 26.74
C LEU A 763 23.43 -27.50 27.43
N HIS A 764 22.12 -27.57 27.24
CA HIS A 764 21.25 -28.67 27.64
C HIS A 764 21.08 -29.68 26.49
N SER A 765 20.91 -30.96 26.83
CA SER A 765 20.93 -32.03 25.81
C SER A 765 19.63 -32.05 24.99
N PRO A 766 19.71 -32.14 23.65
CA PRO A 766 18.55 -32.46 22.81
C PRO A 766 17.93 -33.83 23.08
N GLU A 767 18.66 -34.74 23.74
CA GLU A 767 18.18 -36.07 24.14
C GLU A 767 17.27 -36.00 25.38
N ASP A 768 17.25 -34.85 26.06
CA ASP A 768 16.36 -34.65 27.20
C ASP A 768 14.89 -34.56 26.74
N ARG A 769 13.96 -34.98 27.60
CA ARG A 769 12.51 -34.97 27.31
C ARG A 769 11.85 -33.59 27.45
N TYR A 770 12.62 -32.51 27.52
CA TYR A 770 12.14 -31.14 27.68
C TYR A 770 12.75 -30.22 26.61
N GLU A 771 12.19 -29.03 26.42
CA GLU A 771 12.65 -28.07 25.42
C GLU A 771 14.03 -27.48 25.77
N SER A 772 15.10 -28.18 25.40
CA SER A 772 16.49 -27.86 25.73
C SER A 772 16.94 -26.47 25.24
N LEU A 773 16.51 -26.02 24.05
CA LEU A 773 16.83 -24.68 23.57
C LEU A 773 16.13 -23.58 24.39
N VAL A 774 14.94 -23.87 24.91
CA VAL A 774 14.24 -22.95 25.81
C VAL A 774 15.01 -22.81 27.11
N ALA A 775 15.48 -23.92 27.68
CA ALA A 775 16.30 -23.91 28.90
C ALA A 775 17.62 -23.15 28.69
N ASP A 776 18.29 -23.34 27.55
CA ASP A 776 19.47 -22.59 27.16
C ASP A 776 19.22 -21.08 27.10
N MET A 777 18.14 -20.68 26.43
CA MET A 777 17.75 -19.27 26.37
C MET A 777 17.34 -18.73 27.74
N GLU A 778 16.72 -19.55 28.59
CA GLU A 778 16.33 -19.16 29.95
C GLU A 778 17.53 -18.67 30.75
N GLU A 779 18.68 -19.36 30.67
CA GLU A 779 19.90 -19.03 31.39
C GLU A 779 20.36 -17.58 31.17
N LEU A 780 20.11 -17.00 30.00
CA LEU A 780 20.45 -15.60 29.69
C LEU A 780 19.64 -14.60 30.52
N PHE A 781 18.41 -14.96 30.91
CA PHE A 781 17.44 -14.04 31.52
C PHE A 781 17.11 -14.36 33.00
N ARG A 782 17.62 -15.47 33.57
CA ARG A 782 17.33 -15.87 34.96
C ARG A 782 17.65 -14.82 36.01
N VAL A 783 18.68 -14.01 35.79
CA VAL A 783 19.05 -12.92 36.70
C VAL A 783 17.90 -11.94 36.95
N PHE A 784 17.01 -11.76 35.97
CA PHE A 784 15.85 -10.88 36.12
C PHE A 784 14.79 -11.48 37.04
N VAL A 785 14.60 -12.81 37.03
CA VAL A 785 13.72 -13.52 37.96
C VAL A 785 14.26 -13.39 39.38
N ASP A 786 15.55 -13.59 39.58
CA ASP A 786 16.18 -13.48 40.90
C ASP A 786 16.05 -12.07 41.47
N ARG A 787 16.35 -11.07 40.64
CA ARG A 787 16.17 -9.65 40.96
C ARG A 787 14.71 -9.32 41.30
N PHE A 788 13.77 -9.86 40.54
CA PHE A 788 12.33 -9.69 40.76
C PHE A 788 11.90 -10.27 42.11
N ILE A 789 12.34 -11.49 42.43
CA ILE A 789 12.01 -12.17 43.69
C ILE A 789 12.54 -11.37 44.90
N ILE A 790 13.80 -10.92 44.85
CA ILE A 790 14.37 -10.06 45.91
C ILE A 790 13.51 -8.81 46.08
N LYS A 791 13.13 -8.15 44.98
CA LYS A 791 12.33 -6.94 45.00
C LYS A 791 10.96 -7.17 45.66
N ILE A 792 10.21 -8.20 45.28
CA ILE A 792 8.86 -8.44 45.84
C ILE A 792 8.90 -8.87 47.31
N LEU A 793 9.97 -9.54 47.75
CA LEU A 793 10.16 -9.91 49.15
C LEU A 793 10.48 -8.70 50.02
N ASN A 794 11.42 -7.85 49.60
CA ASN A 794 11.78 -6.65 50.37
C ASN A 794 10.66 -5.60 50.38
N LEU A 795 9.87 -5.51 49.30
CA LEU A 795 8.64 -4.71 49.27
C LEU A 795 7.47 -5.34 50.05
N LYS A 796 7.67 -6.52 50.66
CA LYS A 796 6.65 -7.25 51.44
C LYS A 796 5.36 -7.53 50.65
N VAL A 797 5.47 -7.62 49.32
CA VAL A 797 4.37 -8.00 48.44
C VAL A 797 3.99 -9.46 48.69
N ILE A 798 5.01 -10.32 48.80
CA ILE A 798 4.88 -11.72 49.20
C ILE A 798 5.43 -11.87 50.62
N THR A 799 4.68 -12.58 51.46
CA THR A 799 4.99 -12.85 52.86
C THR A 799 4.82 -14.34 53.15
N GLU A 800 5.22 -14.79 54.34
CA GLU A 800 5.04 -16.19 54.77
C GLU A 800 3.58 -16.66 54.72
N LYS A 801 2.61 -15.74 54.93
CA LYS A 801 1.17 -16.03 54.90
C LYS A 801 0.65 -16.37 53.50
N ASP A 802 1.43 -16.09 52.47
CA ASP A 802 1.07 -16.34 51.07
C ASP A 802 1.43 -17.78 50.63
N PHE A 803 1.96 -18.60 51.54
CA PHE A 803 2.34 -20.00 51.28
C PHE A 803 1.40 -20.98 51.99
N GLN A 804 1.30 -22.17 51.42
CA GLN A 804 0.69 -23.35 52.00
C GLN A 804 1.69 -24.50 51.93
N GLU A 805 1.80 -25.26 53.02
CA GLU A 805 2.59 -26.48 53.06
C GLU A 805 1.77 -27.64 52.50
N THR A 806 2.42 -28.47 51.68
CA THR A 806 1.82 -29.67 51.07
C THR A 806 2.76 -30.85 51.24
N ASN A 807 2.30 -32.06 50.94
CA ASN A 807 3.14 -33.27 50.88
C ASN A 807 4.31 -33.18 49.88
N LYS A 808 4.26 -32.22 48.95
CA LYS A 808 5.29 -31.94 47.94
C LYS A 808 6.13 -30.70 48.25
N GLY A 809 6.06 -30.13 49.45
CA GLY A 809 6.77 -28.90 49.84
C GLY A 809 5.87 -27.66 49.96
N PHE A 810 6.48 -26.49 50.08
CA PHE A 810 5.81 -25.20 50.21
C PHE A 810 5.43 -24.61 48.85
N TYR A 811 4.19 -24.19 48.69
CA TYR A 811 3.68 -23.57 47.46
C TYR A 811 2.91 -22.29 47.75
N LEU A 812 2.92 -21.35 46.81
CA LEU A 812 2.04 -20.18 46.89
C LEU A 812 0.57 -20.62 46.93
N ASN A 813 -0.19 -20.08 47.88
CA ASN A 813 -1.65 -20.19 47.89
C ASN A 813 -2.25 -19.29 46.79
N GLN A 814 -3.57 -19.35 46.58
CA GLN A 814 -4.24 -18.60 45.51
C GLN A 814 -4.00 -17.07 45.58
N VAL A 815 -4.02 -16.51 46.79
CA VAL A 815 -3.79 -15.08 47.01
C VAL A 815 -2.34 -14.73 46.66
N GLY A 816 -1.38 -15.53 47.13
CA GLY A 816 0.04 -15.38 46.82
C GLY A 816 0.34 -15.45 45.33
N LYS A 817 -0.23 -16.43 44.63
CA LYS A 817 -0.09 -16.58 43.16
C LYS A 817 -0.58 -15.35 42.41
N LYS A 818 -1.76 -14.83 42.77
CA LYS A 818 -2.33 -13.63 42.14
C LYS A 818 -1.44 -12.40 42.34
N LYS A 819 -0.93 -12.19 43.57
CA LYS A 819 0.00 -11.09 43.86
C LYS A 819 1.29 -11.21 43.03
N PHE A 820 1.86 -12.42 42.94
CA PHE A 820 3.08 -12.69 42.18
C PHE A 820 2.89 -12.40 40.69
N LEU A 821 1.84 -12.95 40.06
CA LEU A 821 1.56 -12.79 38.63
C LEU A 821 1.34 -11.31 38.25
N ASN A 822 0.59 -10.56 39.05
CA ASN A 822 0.36 -9.14 38.80
C ASN A 822 1.67 -8.33 38.78
N HIS A 823 2.60 -8.61 39.70
CA HIS A 823 3.89 -7.92 39.74
C HIS A 823 4.85 -8.44 38.65
N TRP A 824 4.76 -9.72 38.31
CA TRP A 824 5.55 -10.35 37.24
C TRP A 824 5.28 -9.70 35.88
N GLU A 825 4.01 -9.55 35.48
CA GLU A 825 3.67 -8.91 34.19
C GLU A 825 4.12 -7.43 34.14
N GLY A 826 4.05 -6.74 35.28
CA GLY A 826 4.58 -5.39 35.43
C GLY A 826 6.10 -5.33 35.24
N GLU A 827 6.85 -6.30 35.79
CA GLU A 827 8.30 -6.37 35.64
C GLU A 827 8.69 -6.72 34.19
N MET A 828 8.01 -7.68 33.57
CA MET A 828 8.25 -8.10 32.18
C MET A 828 8.01 -6.98 31.16
N SER A 829 7.06 -6.08 31.47
CA SER A 829 6.69 -4.94 30.60
C SER A 829 7.50 -3.68 30.89
N LYS A 830 8.30 -3.65 31.95
CA LYS A 830 9.08 -2.47 32.33
C LYS A 830 10.23 -2.25 31.34
N LYS A 831 10.32 -1.04 30.76
CA LYS A 831 11.43 -0.63 29.91
C LYS A 831 12.71 -0.43 30.73
N MET A 832 13.84 -0.91 30.20
CA MET A 832 15.16 -0.83 30.84
C MET A 832 16.01 0.27 30.19
N GLY A 833 16.52 1.22 30.97
CA GLY A 833 17.61 2.17 30.62
C GLY A 833 17.64 2.72 29.18
N ASN A 834 18.86 2.94 28.67
CA ASN A 834 19.14 3.56 27.36
C ASN A 834 18.60 2.77 26.14
N THR A 835 18.21 1.50 26.28
CA THR A 835 17.68 0.71 25.17
C THR A 835 16.19 0.93 24.93
N HIS A 836 15.45 1.47 25.93
CA HIS A 836 13.98 1.61 25.91
C HIS A 836 13.20 0.32 25.61
N LEU A 837 13.83 -0.85 25.75
CA LEU A 837 13.22 -2.18 25.56
C LEU A 837 12.88 -2.82 26.90
N SER A 838 11.79 -3.58 26.92
CA SER A 838 11.33 -4.40 28.03
C SER A 838 11.93 -5.81 27.99
N ILE A 839 11.84 -6.58 29.09
CA ILE A 839 12.39 -7.95 29.15
C ILE A 839 11.73 -8.84 28.10
N LYS A 840 10.41 -8.74 27.94
CA LYS A 840 9.67 -9.51 26.92
C LYS A 840 10.12 -9.17 25.49
N GLU A 841 10.45 -7.91 25.21
CA GLU A 841 10.97 -7.50 23.89
C GLU A 841 12.39 -8.05 23.67
N ASN A 842 13.25 -8.05 24.70
CA ASN A 842 14.59 -8.63 24.58
C ASN A 842 14.58 -10.15 24.37
N ILE A 843 13.69 -10.89 25.03
CA ILE A 843 13.49 -12.33 24.79
C ILE A 843 13.12 -12.59 23.33
N HIS A 844 12.17 -11.80 22.80
CA HIS A 844 11.74 -11.93 21.42
C HIS A 844 12.85 -11.56 20.42
N ILE A 845 13.64 -10.52 20.72
CA ILE A 845 14.82 -10.16 19.91
C ILE A 845 15.82 -11.33 19.89
N GLN A 846 16.11 -11.95 21.03
CA GLN A 846 17.01 -13.10 21.08
C GLN A 846 16.51 -14.29 20.25
N ALA A 847 15.19 -14.55 20.27
CA ALA A 847 14.59 -15.59 19.41
C ALA A 847 14.75 -15.26 17.92
N ASN A 848 14.61 -14.00 17.52
CA ASN A 848 14.87 -13.59 16.14
C ASN A 848 16.35 -13.65 15.75
N ILE A 849 17.28 -13.34 16.66
CA ILE A 849 18.72 -13.50 16.42
C ILE A 849 19.02 -14.97 16.08
N LEU A 850 18.47 -15.92 16.84
CA LEU A 850 18.57 -17.36 16.54
C LEU A 850 17.98 -17.70 15.16
N LYS A 851 16.77 -17.22 14.85
CA LYS A 851 16.14 -17.42 13.54
C LYS A 851 17.00 -16.88 12.40
N ASN A 852 17.59 -15.70 12.56
CA ASN A 852 18.42 -15.07 11.54
C ASN A 852 19.77 -15.78 11.36
N TRP A 853 20.36 -16.31 12.43
CA TRP A 853 21.50 -17.21 12.33
C TRP A 853 21.15 -18.45 11.50
N VAL A 854 20.00 -19.08 11.77
CA VAL A 854 19.52 -20.26 11.00
C VAL A 854 19.29 -19.94 9.52
N MET A 855 18.59 -18.83 9.24
CA MET A 855 18.08 -18.57 7.89
C MET A 855 19.06 -17.81 7.00
N GLU A 856 19.95 -17.02 7.60
CA GLU A 856 20.78 -16.05 6.86
C GLU A 856 22.27 -16.23 7.15
N GLY A 857 22.66 -17.17 8.03
CA GLY A 857 24.06 -17.39 8.41
C GLY A 857 24.68 -16.21 9.17
N LYS A 858 23.86 -15.32 9.73
CA LYS A 858 24.32 -14.18 10.53
C LYS A 858 25.00 -14.63 11.82
N LYS A 859 25.82 -13.74 12.40
CA LYS A 859 26.47 -14.00 13.70
C LYS A 859 25.42 -14.26 14.78
N LEU A 860 25.62 -15.34 15.54
CA LEU A 860 24.80 -15.68 16.70
C LEU A 860 25.40 -15.05 17.96
N ASP A 861 24.85 -13.93 18.40
CA ASP A 861 25.21 -13.25 19.64
C ASP A 861 24.12 -13.49 20.71
N PHE A 862 24.55 -13.76 21.95
CA PHE A 862 23.64 -13.98 23.08
C PHE A 862 23.47 -12.72 23.94
N TYR A 863 22.29 -12.60 24.55
CA TYR A 863 21.93 -11.44 25.35
C TYR A 863 22.87 -11.23 26.54
N VAL A 864 23.46 -10.03 26.59
CA VAL A 864 24.20 -9.52 27.74
C VAL A 864 23.53 -8.25 28.25
N TRP A 865 23.21 -8.20 29.54
CA TRP A 865 22.71 -7.01 30.21
C TRP A 865 23.83 -5.98 30.34
N VAL A 866 23.61 -4.80 29.77
CA VAL A 866 24.54 -3.65 29.82
C VAL A 866 24.06 -2.63 30.86
N LEU A 867 24.98 -2.09 31.67
CA LEU A 867 24.71 -1.00 32.61
C LEU A 867 24.48 0.32 31.86
N SER A 868 23.52 1.11 32.33
CA SER A 868 23.31 2.49 31.90
C SER A 868 24.34 3.43 32.50
#